data_AF-A0A1C5K2B9-F1
#
_entry.id   AF-A0A1C5K2B9-F1
#
_cell.length_a   1.000
_cell.length_b   1.000
_cell.length_c   1.000
_cell.angle_alpha   90.00
_cell.angle_beta   90.00
_cell.angle_gamma   90.00
#
_symmetry.space_group_name_H-M   'P 1'
#
loop_
_entity.id
_entity.type
_entity.pdbx_description
1 polymer ?
#
loop_
_entity_poly.entity_id
_entity_poly.type
_entity_poly.pdbx_seq_one_letter_code
_entity_poly.pdbx_strand_id
1 'polypeptide(L)'
;MADASPISRRRFLAIAGGTAGMVAVSQLVAELPAAYADELDPAPFALGVASGEPDHESVVLWTRLVRDPLNAADGGMPPDPVQVQWEVARDPQFRQLVRSAEVTAAPNSAHTLHVLVGDLAPGRWYWYRFRADGVYSRTGRTRTMPPPGDTTDHMRFAFVSCQSWVGGPFPAYRDLAEQDLDFVIHLGDYIYETTNGSLTEFRRLHALYKTSPDLRAAHARFPFILTWDDHEVQNNYAGPIPPNPADGRPFLERRANGYQAYYEHLPLRPEQRPSGPDMLMYRRLNFGRLAQFSVLDTRQYRSDQALGDGRKEPTGEVFDPTRTMTGPEQESWLLDGLLRSKARWNVVAQQTIMAAFDYDLGPGQIVNLDQWDGYPPARSRILDFIATHQVPNPVVLSGDWHTHWVNDLKTDFADPGSKTIATEFVGTSISFGAGWDADVRAGLAANPHVKFYNGGYRGYVICDVTEKRWRADLRIVLSARDAASPAYTIAAFEVRDGVPGAYRIDAGDGIVGRVTDAATGAALLNVQVTVTRTDGSQLVASTTDPSGEVLAFAPPGNYTVAVNGVGYEPVSHPVTVVQGIPTELDLRLHRASTRAGTGRIVPGPQSEAGTSDLVLGNDLVALAVSAGTDDPQLSGVTVGKPLDLAAVGRLDQLDWINLPYASATQPRGGNAWQQRTVRSTAVEVLSATAPVASVRAMGTSTALPDLQVVTTYTIRPNEPWVAAESVFTNLGTVPRSFWTGDALDHDGAGQRSGVAGHGTITSGTPADYPPTAPWIGMTGSDRQTYGLLYEDTSFVAYAAYNWVMSQRQVTLAPGETFTLRRRIVAVDSGDGADPFAVLGQL
;
A
#
# COMPACT_ATOMS: atom_id res chain seq x y z
N MET A 1 12.20 -15.43 40.51
CA MET A 1 12.07 -16.61 39.64
C MET A 1 10.73 -16.54 38.93
N ALA A 2 10.75 -16.03 37.71
CA ALA A 2 9.72 -16.15 36.69
C ALA A 2 10.44 -15.80 35.37
N ASP A 3 10.67 -16.82 34.55
CA ASP A 3 11.47 -16.76 33.32
C ASP A 3 10.79 -15.90 32.25
N ALA A 4 11.45 -14.82 31.84
CA ALA A 4 11.19 -14.15 30.57
C ALA A 4 12.02 -14.85 29.50
N SER A 5 11.37 -15.60 28.61
CA SER A 5 12.03 -16.26 27.48
C SER A 5 12.42 -15.23 26.40
N PRO A 6 13.63 -15.29 25.82
CA PRO A 6 14.10 -14.35 24.82
C PRO A 6 13.44 -14.60 23.45
N ILE A 7 13.12 -13.52 22.75
CA ILE A 7 12.54 -13.51 21.41
C ILE A 7 13.48 -14.27 20.45
N SER A 8 13.00 -15.39 19.89
CA SER A 8 13.83 -16.26 19.06
C SER A 8 14.10 -15.65 17.68
N ARG A 9 15.31 -15.91 17.15
CA ARG A 9 15.84 -15.55 15.82
C ARG A 9 14.95 -15.85 14.60
N ARG A 10 13.78 -16.48 14.77
CA ARG A 10 12.80 -16.75 13.71
C ARG A 10 12.02 -15.52 13.23
N ARG A 11 11.94 -14.43 14.01
CA ARG A 11 11.27 -13.19 13.58
C ARG A 11 12.13 -12.28 12.72
N PHE A 12 13.44 -12.31 12.89
CA PHE A 12 14.37 -11.45 12.14
C PHE A 12 14.57 -11.93 10.68
N LEU A 13 14.56 -13.24 10.44
CA LEU A 13 14.61 -13.81 9.09
C LEU A 13 13.27 -13.75 8.33
N ALA A 14 12.20 -13.27 8.97
CA ALA A 14 10.90 -13.04 8.32
C ALA A 14 10.82 -11.66 7.61
N ILE A 15 11.78 -10.76 7.86
CA ILE A 15 11.81 -9.39 7.32
C ILE A 15 12.66 -9.30 6.04
N ALA A 16 13.62 -10.21 5.84
CA ALA A 16 14.50 -10.24 4.66
C ALA A 16 14.03 -11.20 3.54
N GLY A 17 12.80 -11.72 3.60
CA GLY A 17 12.21 -12.54 2.55
C GLY A 17 10.73 -12.24 2.45
N GLY A 18 10.30 -11.66 1.33
CA GLY A 18 8.91 -11.27 1.06
C GLY A 18 7.90 -12.42 0.94
N THR A 19 7.87 -13.34 1.92
CA THR A 19 6.98 -14.50 1.96
C THR A 19 6.28 -14.70 3.32
N ALA A 20 6.41 -13.78 4.28
CA ALA A 20 5.83 -13.94 5.62
C ALA A 20 4.46 -13.27 5.84
N GLY A 21 3.59 -13.25 4.83
CA GLY A 21 2.15 -13.00 4.99
C GLY A 21 1.29 -14.27 5.11
N MET A 22 1.85 -15.46 4.87
CA MET A 22 1.04 -16.64 4.50
C MET A 22 0.65 -17.64 5.61
N VAL A 23 1.04 -17.48 6.88
CA VAL A 23 0.83 -18.58 7.87
C VAL A 23 -0.31 -18.33 8.88
N ALA A 24 -1.00 -17.19 8.86
CA ALA A 24 -2.03 -16.90 9.87
C ALA A 24 -3.50 -17.06 9.41
N VAL A 25 -3.80 -17.69 8.26
CA VAL A 25 -5.20 -18.00 7.89
C VAL A 25 -5.59 -19.45 8.24
N SER A 26 -4.63 -20.38 8.22
CA SER A 26 -4.92 -21.82 8.37
C SER A 26 -5.29 -22.26 9.79
N GLN A 27 -5.04 -21.44 10.83
CA GLN A 27 -5.49 -21.71 12.20
C GLN A 27 -6.69 -20.87 12.66
N LEU A 28 -7.25 -20.01 11.79
CA LEU A 28 -8.33 -19.09 12.16
C LEU A 28 -9.72 -19.52 11.68
N VAL A 29 -9.87 -20.65 11.00
CA VAL A 29 -11.21 -21.20 10.70
C VAL A 29 -11.90 -21.74 11.97
N ALA A 30 -11.16 -21.95 13.06
CA ALA A 30 -11.70 -22.52 14.30
C ALA A 30 -12.30 -21.48 15.28
N GLU A 31 -11.99 -20.18 15.16
CA GLU A 31 -12.57 -19.12 16.03
C GLU A 31 -12.69 -17.76 15.32
N LEU A 32 -13.14 -17.73 14.06
CA LEU A 32 -13.70 -16.49 13.50
C LEU A 32 -15.06 -16.27 14.17
N PRO A 33 -15.30 -15.15 14.86
CA PRO A 33 -16.59 -14.94 15.50
C PRO A 33 -17.66 -14.97 14.40
N ALA A 34 -18.56 -15.95 14.48
CA ALA A 34 -19.82 -16.03 13.74
C ALA A 34 -20.76 -14.83 14.02
N ALA A 35 -20.25 -13.74 14.60
CA ALA A 35 -20.98 -12.59 15.12
C ALA A 35 -21.61 -11.72 14.02
N TYR A 36 -21.29 -11.92 12.74
CA TYR A 36 -21.99 -11.27 11.62
C TYR A 36 -23.07 -12.17 10.98
N ALA A 37 -23.22 -13.42 11.43
CA ALA A 37 -24.13 -14.41 10.83
C ALA A 37 -25.59 -14.30 11.31
N ASP A 38 -25.92 -13.37 12.22
CA ASP A 38 -27.25 -13.26 12.82
C ASP A 38 -28.35 -12.68 11.90
N GLU A 39 -28.01 -12.24 10.66
CA GLU A 39 -28.96 -11.58 9.73
C GLU A 39 -29.11 -12.28 8.36
N LEU A 40 -28.89 -13.59 8.27
CA LEU A 40 -29.13 -14.31 7.00
C LEU A 40 -30.57 -14.16 6.51
N ASP A 41 -30.75 -14.24 5.19
CA ASP A 41 -32.09 -14.28 4.61
C ASP A 41 -32.85 -15.55 5.04
N PRO A 42 -34.19 -15.53 5.03
CA PRO A 42 -34.98 -16.73 5.26
C PRO A 42 -34.59 -17.86 4.31
N ALA A 43 -34.34 -19.05 4.89
CA ALA A 43 -34.10 -20.26 4.11
C ALA A 43 -35.30 -20.55 3.18
N PRO A 44 -35.06 -21.05 1.95
CA PRO A 44 -33.77 -21.52 1.44
C PRO A 44 -32.90 -20.44 0.78
N PHE A 45 -33.22 -19.15 0.88
CA PHE A 45 -32.49 -18.09 0.18
C PHE A 45 -31.42 -17.40 1.04
N ALA A 46 -30.80 -18.11 1.98
CA ALA A 46 -29.98 -17.51 3.04
C ALA A 46 -28.80 -16.64 2.54
N LEU A 47 -28.28 -16.91 1.35
CA LEU A 47 -27.19 -16.14 0.71
C LEU A 47 -27.68 -14.98 -0.17
N GLY A 48 -28.97 -14.69 -0.16
CA GLY A 48 -29.60 -13.62 -0.93
C GLY A 48 -29.72 -13.94 -2.42
N VAL A 49 -29.86 -12.88 -3.20
CA VAL A 49 -30.01 -12.93 -4.66
C VAL A 49 -28.97 -12.01 -5.31
N ALA A 50 -28.65 -12.26 -6.57
CA ALA A 50 -27.78 -11.40 -7.35
C ALA A 50 -28.27 -11.32 -8.80
N SER A 51 -27.83 -10.29 -9.52
CA SER A 51 -28.00 -10.21 -10.96
C SER A 51 -26.69 -9.79 -11.60
N GLY A 52 -26.48 -10.10 -12.87
CA GLY A 52 -25.20 -9.84 -13.51
C GLY A 52 -25.21 -10.06 -15.00
N GLU A 53 -24.06 -9.78 -15.59
CA GLU A 53 -23.82 -9.90 -17.03
C GLU A 53 -24.92 -9.25 -17.89
N PRO A 54 -25.33 -8.00 -17.59
CA PRO A 54 -26.42 -7.37 -18.31
C PRO A 54 -26.04 -7.14 -19.77
N ASP A 55 -26.98 -7.42 -20.65
CA ASP A 55 -26.98 -7.02 -22.06
C ASP A 55 -28.21 -6.11 -22.29
N HIS A 56 -28.35 -5.59 -23.49
CA HIS A 56 -29.46 -4.74 -23.86
C HIS A 56 -30.80 -5.47 -23.87
N GLU A 57 -30.83 -6.78 -24.11
CA GLU A 57 -32.07 -7.57 -24.13
C GLU A 57 -32.14 -8.63 -23.03
N SER A 58 -31.10 -8.79 -22.23
CA SER A 58 -31.05 -9.88 -21.25
C SER A 58 -30.28 -9.54 -19.99
N VAL A 59 -30.53 -10.32 -18.94
CA VAL A 59 -29.72 -10.30 -17.71
C VAL A 59 -29.71 -11.68 -17.07
N VAL A 60 -28.64 -11.99 -16.32
CA VAL A 60 -28.59 -13.19 -15.47
C VAL A 60 -29.19 -12.86 -14.12
N LEU A 61 -30.11 -13.71 -13.65
CA LEU A 61 -30.58 -13.73 -12.27
C LEU A 61 -29.99 -14.94 -11.55
N TRP A 62 -29.52 -14.73 -10.33
CA TRP A 62 -28.84 -15.73 -9.53
C TRP A 62 -29.41 -15.84 -8.13
N THR A 63 -29.48 -17.08 -7.65
CA THR A 63 -29.62 -17.42 -6.22
C THR A 63 -29.07 -18.81 -5.97
N ARG A 64 -28.75 -19.14 -4.72
CA ARG A 64 -28.45 -20.50 -4.25
C ARG A 64 -29.47 -20.93 -3.20
N LEU A 65 -30.06 -22.11 -3.37
CA LEU A 65 -30.86 -22.71 -2.30
C LEU A 65 -29.93 -23.32 -1.25
N VAL A 66 -30.07 -22.88 -0.01
CA VAL A 66 -29.18 -23.25 1.09
C VAL A 66 -29.88 -22.99 2.43
N ARG A 67 -29.82 -23.99 3.31
CA ARG A 67 -30.46 -23.97 4.64
C ARG A 67 -29.43 -23.82 5.76
N ASP A 68 -28.25 -24.39 5.57
CA ASP A 68 -27.13 -24.34 6.52
C ASP A 68 -25.83 -24.04 5.76
N PRO A 69 -25.58 -22.76 5.41
CA PRO A 69 -24.51 -22.38 4.49
C PRO A 69 -23.09 -22.61 5.02
N LEU A 70 -22.91 -22.69 6.33
CA LEU A 70 -21.58 -22.71 6.96
C LEU A 70 -21.21 -24.07 7.57
N ASN A 71 -22.17 -24.88 8.00
CA ASN A 71 -21.89 -26.11 8.74
C ASN A 71 -22.17 -27.39 7.94
N ALA A 72 -23.05 -27.34 6.94
CA ALA A 72 -23.33 -28.49 6.07
C ALA A 72 -22.49 -28.43 4.79
N ALA A 73 -21.81 -29.53 4.45
CA ALA A 73 -20.95 -29.63 3.26
C ALA A 73 -21.68 -29.26 1.95
N ASP A 74 -22.95 -29.64 1.83
CA ASP A 74 -23.79 -29.36 0.67
C ASP A 74 -24.79 -28.21 0.92
N GLY A 75 -24.60 -27.43 1.98
CA GLY A 75 -25.50 -26.32 2.32
C GLY A 75 -26.83 -26.73 2.96
N GLY A 76 -26.98 -27.99 3.36
CA GLY A 76 -28.14 -28.49 4.10
C GLY A 76 -29.40 -28.70 3.26
N MET A 77 -29.27 -28.74 1.93
CA MET A 77 -30.36 -29.09 1.01
C MET A 77 -30.49 -30.61 0.86
N PRO A 78 -31.70 -31.15 0.61
CA PRO A 78 -31.87 -32.57 0.28
C PRO A 78 -31.16 -32.94 -1.03
N PRO A 79 -30.79 -34.22 -1.24
CA PRO A 79 -30.12 -34.69 -2.45
C PRO A 79 -31.06 -34.79 -3.68
N ASP A 80 -32.21 -34.12 -3.63
CA ASP A 80 -33.22 -34.11 -4.68
C ASP A 80 -33.22 -32.76 -5.41
N PRO A 81 -33.59 -32.74 -6.71
CA PRO A 81 -33.85 -31.49 -7.42
C PRO A 81 -35.03 -30.72 -6.84
N VAL A 82 -34.93 -29.39 -6.78
CA VAL A 82 -35.97 -28.49 -6.23
C VAL A 82 -36.49 -27.58 -7.34
N GLN A 83 -37.81 -27.52 -7.52
CA GLN A 83 -38.43 -26.55 -8.43
C GLN A 83 -38.46 -25.17 -7.79
N VAL A 84 -38.04 -24.16 -8.55
CA VAL A 84 -37.99 -22.77 -8.10
C VAL A 84 -38.69 -21.90 -9.13
N GLN A 85 -39.72 -21.18 -8.70
CA GLN A 85 -40.34 -20.16 -9.52
C GLN A 85 -39.48 -18.89 -9.48
N TRP A 86 -39.31 -18.22 -10.61
CA TRP A 86 -38.73 -16.88 -10.68
C TRP A 86 -39.67 -15.93 -11.39
N GLU A 87 -39.60 -14.65 -11.01
CA GLU A 87 -40.44 -13.59 -11.55
C GLU A 87 -39.59 -12.34 -11.84
N VAL A 88 -39.91 -11.65 -12.93
CA VAL A 88 -39.36 -10.34 -13.30
C VAL A 88 -40.50 -9.37 -13.54
N ALA A 89 -40.44 -8.18 -12.93
CA ALA A 89 -41.47 -7.17 -12.94
C ALA A 89 -40.93 -5.76 -13.26
N ARG A 90 -41.83 -4.85 -13.63
CA ARG A 90 -41.53 -3.41 -13.85
C ARG A 90 -41.68 -2.57 -12.59
N ASP A 91 -42.08 -3.16 -11.47
CA ASP A 91 -42.31 -2.48 -10.20
C ASP A 91 -41.92 -3.40 -9.02
N PRO A 92 -41.48 -2.82 -7.89
CA PRO A 92 -41.02 -3.59 -6.73
C PRO A 92 -42.13 -4.38 -6.02
N GLN A 93 -43.41 -4.07 -6.28
CA GLN A 93 -44.56 -4.80 -5.72
C GLN A 93 -45.00 -5.98 -6.60
N PHE A 94 -44.33 -6.23 -7.73
CA PHE A 94 -44.64 -7.31 -8.67
C PHE A 94 -46.07 -7.26 -9.23
N ARG A 95 -46.63 -6.06 -9.43
CA ARG A 95 -47.97 -5.87 -10.05
C ARG A 95 -47.92 -5.96 -11.56
N GLN A 96 -46.79 -5.63 -12.17
CA GLN A 96 -46.54 -5.63 -13.61
C GLN A 96 -45.47 -6.66 -13.96
N LEU A 97 -45.85 -7.94 -13.90
CA LEU A 97 -44.99 -9.04 -14.34
C LEU A 97 -44.69 -8.93 -15.84
N VAL A 98 -43.43 -9.14 -16.19
CA VAL A 98 -42.92 -9.14 -17.57
C VAL A 98 -42.56 -10.55 -18.02
N ARG A 99 -41.95 -11.32 -17.10
CA ARG A 99 -41.56 -12.71 -17.30
C ARG A 99 -41.69 -13.47 -15.98
N SER A 100 -42.00 -14.76 -16.08
CA SER A 100 -41.95 -15.70 -14.97
C SER A 100 -41.87 -17.11 -15.52
N ALA A 101 -41.10 -17.98 -14.88
CA ALA A 101 -41.09 -19.42 -15.19
C ALA A 101 -40.64 -20.22 -13.97
N GLU A 102 -40.61 -21.55 -14.13
CA GLU A 102 -39.98 -22.46 -13.17
C GLU A 102 -38.63 -22.93 -13.71
N VAL A 103 -37.68 -23.14 -12.80
CA VAL A 103 -36.36 -23.70 -13.08
C VAL A 103 -36.02 -24.72 -12.00
N THR A 104 -35.27 -25.75 -12.37
CA THR A 104 -34.86 -26.81 -11.44
C THR A 104 -33.48 -26.48 -10.86
N ALA A 105 -33.40 -26.34 -9.53
CA ALA A 105 -32.14 -26.28 -8.80
C ALA A 105 -31.67 -27.72 -8.49
N ALA A 106 -30.52 -28.11 -9.04
CA ALA A 106 -30.02 -29.48 -8.96
C ALA A 106 -28.89 -29.66 -7.92
N PRO A 107 -28.82 -30.80 -7.20
CA PRO A 107 -27.78 -31.06 -6.20
C PRO A 107 -26.35 -31.03 -6.75
N ASN A 108 -26.14 -31.51 -7.98
CA ASN A 108 -24.83 -31.53 -8.63
C ASN A 108 -24.28 -30.13 -8.99
N SER A 109 -25.08 -29.08 -8.83
CA SER A 109 -24.69 -27.67 -8.94
C SER A 109 -24.90 -26.92 -7.62
N ALA A 110 -24.86 -27.62 -6.49
CA ALA A 110 -25.07 -27.05 -5.14
C ALA A 110 -26.40 -26.29 -4.99
N HIS A 111 -27.44 -26.73 -5.71
CA HIS A 111 -28.75 -26.09 -5.82
C HIS A 111 -28.69 -24.60 -6.19
N THR A 112 -27.74 -24.24 -7.03
CA THR A 112 -27.59 -22.89 -7.59
C THR A 112 -28.46 -22.71 -8.82
N LEU A 113 -28.87 -21.47 -9.08
CA LEU A 113 -29.67 -21.08 -10.23
C LEU A 113 -28.97 -19.96 -10.99
N HIS A 114 -28.87 -20.13 -12.30
CA HIS A 114 -28.43 -19.13 -13.26
C HIS A 114 -29.51 -18.98 -14.33
N VAL A 115 -30.38 -17.98 -14.17
CA VAL A 115 -31.49 -17.75 -15.09
C VAL A 115 -31.11 -16.64 -16.04
N LEU A 116 -30.83 -16.96 -17.30
CA LEU A 116 -30.69 -15.97 -18.37
C LEU A 116 -32.09 -15.53 -18.82
N VAL A 117 -32.52 -14.35 -18.38
CA VAL A 117 -33.80 -13.76 -18.77
C VAL A 117 -33.59 -12.90 -20.01
N GLY A 118 -34.08 -13.34 -21.16
CA GLY A 118 -34.07 -12.59 -22.42
C GLY A 118 -35.38 -11.83 -22.71
N ASP A 119 -35.45 -11.27 -23.92
CA ASP A 119 -36.58 -10.47 -24.43
C ASP A 119 -36.99 -9.29 -23.52
N LEU A 120 -36.02 -8.71 -22.82
CA LEU A 120 -36.23 -7.53 -21.99
C LEU A 120 -36.06 -6.28 -22.83
N ALA A 121 -36.85 -5.24 -22.55
CA ALA A 121 -36.63 -3.94 -23.17
C ALA A 121 -35.29 -3.34 -22.67
N PRO A 122 -34.52 -2.67 -23.55
CA PRO A 122 -33.20 -2.14 -23.21
C PRO A 122 -33.24 -0.89 -22.34
N GLY A 123 -32.12 -0.57 -21.71
CA GLY A 123 -31.91 0.63 -20.89
C GLY A 123 -32.87 0.76 -19.69
N ARG A 124 -33.37 -0.36 -19.16
CA ARG A 124 -34.54 -0.36 -18.26
C ARG A 124 -34.26 -1.10 -16.96
N TRP A 125 -34.78 -0.52 -15.87
CA TRP A 125 -34.82 -1.15 -14.55
C TRP A 125 -35.94 -2.18 -14.44
N TYR A 126 -35.63 -3.31 -13.80
CA TYR A 126 -36.55 -4.38 -13.44
C TYR A 126 -36.34 -4.82 -11.99
N TRP A 127 -37.37 -5.46 -11.42
CA TRP A 127 -37.31 -6.13 -10.12
C TRP A 127 -37.51 -7.62 -10.30
N TYR A 128 -36.84 -8.42 -9.51
CA TYR A 128 -36.90 -9.88 -9.60
C TYR A 128 -36.91 -10.55 -8.23
N ARG A 129 -37.50 -11.75 -8.17
CA ARG A 129 -37.51 -12.60 -6.97
C ARG A 129 -37.65 -14.06 -7.34
N PHE A 130 -37.29 -14.92 -6.39
CA PHE A 130 -37.45 -16.37 -6.47
C PHE A 130 -38.44 -16.86 -5.43
N ARG A 131 -39.03 -18.03 -5.65
CA ARG A 131 -39.90 -18.72 -4.72
C ARG A 131 -39.62 -20.22 -4.70
N ALA A 132 -39.34 -20.75 -3.53
CA ALA A 132 -39.13 -22.18 -3.27
C ALA A 132 -39.65 -22.51 -1.86
N ASP A 133 -40.19 -23.71 -1.67
CA ASP A 133 -40.72 -24.18 -0.37
C ASP A 133 -41.71 -23.20 0.30
N GLY A 134 -42.50 -22.49 -0.51
CA GLY A 134 -43.48 -21.50 -0.03
C GLY A 134 -42.87 -20.17 0.44
N VAL A 135 -41.53 -20.03 0.44
CA VAL A 135 -40.80 -18.83 0.83
C VAL A 135 -40.43 -18.03 -0.42
N TYR A 136 -40.51 -16.70 -0.33
CA TYR A 136 -39.93 -15.79 -1.34
C TYR A 136 -38.53 -15.35 -0.92
N SER A 137 -37.62 -15.24 -1.88
CA SER A 137 -36.34 -14.57 -1.67
C SER A 137 -36.55 -13.09 -1.35
N ARG A 138 -35.49 -12.40 -0.87
CA ARG A 138 -35.45 -10.93 -0.97
C ARG A 138 -35.69 -10.49 -2.42
N THR A 139 -36.25 -9.29 -2.59
CA THR A 139 -36.42 -8.70 -3.91
C THR A 139 -35.10 -8.12 -4.38
N GLY A 140 -34.67 -8.51 -5.58
CA GLY A 140 -33.56 -7.87 -6.28
C GLY A 140 -34.04 -6.84 -7.30
N ARG A 141 -33.13 -5.95 -7.71
CA ARG A 141 -33.28 -4.96 -8.76
C ARG A 141 -32.14 -5.12 -9.75
N THR A 142 -32.44 -4.96 -11.04
CA THR A 142 -31.46 -5.13 -12.11
C THR A 142 -31.76 -4.22 -13.30
N ARG A 143 -30.82 -4.08 -14.23
CA ARG A 143 -30.92 -3.18 -15.38
C ARG A 143 -30.38 -3.82 -16.64
N THR A 144 -31.09 -3.67 -17.76
CA THR A 144 -30.57 -3.96 -19.10
C THR A 144 -29.75 -2.79 -19.62
N MET A 145 -28.70 -3.08 -20.39
CA MET A 145 -27.85 -2.06 -20.99
C MET A 145 -28.60 -1.28 -22.10
N PRO A 146 -28.16 -0.07 -22.47
CA PRO A 146 -28.60 0.55 -23.72
C PRO A 146 -28.16 -0.30 -24.92
N PRO A 147 -28.96 -0.38 -26.00
CA PRO A 147 -28.62 -1.19 -27.16
C PRO A 147 -27.39 -0.64 -27.90
N PRO A 148 -26.60 -1.48 -28.58
CA PRO A 148 -25.50 -1.01 -29.41
C PRO A 148 -25.96 0.07 -30.40
N GLY A 149 -25.24 1.20 -30.45
CA GLY A 149 -25.61 2.32 -31.33
C GLY A 149 -26.48 3.40 -30.68
N ASP A 150 -27.05 3.17 -29.50
CA ASP A 150 -27.81 4.18 -28.74
C ASP A 150 -26.95 5.40 -28.39
N THR A 151 -27.59 6.57 -28.32
CA THR A 151 -27.00 7.87 -28.00
C THR A 151 -27.14 8.23 -26.52
N THR A 152 -27.43 7.27 -25.63
CA THR A 152 -27.29 7.45 -24.18
C THR A 152 -25.96 8.12 -23.86
N ASP A 153 -26.02 9.29 -23.23
CA ASP A 153 -24.90 10.20 -23.05
C ASP A 153 -24.39 10.25 -21.60
N HIS A 154 -24.93 9.39 -20.73
CA HIS A 154 -24.57 9.30 -19.32
C HIS A 154 -24.57 7.83 -18.85
N MET A 155 -23.54 7.46 -18.11
CA MET A 155 -23.38 6.16 -17.45
C MET A 155 -22.73 6.39 -16.09
N ARG A 156 -23.26 5.75 -15.05
CA ARG A 156 -22.66 5.79 -13.71
C ARG A 156 -22.48 4.39 -13.16
N PHE A 157 -21.26 4.01 -12.81
CA PHE A 157 -20.97 2.68 -12.29
C PHE A 157 -19.94 2.74 -11.16
N ALA A 158 -19.76 1.64 -10.44
CA ALA A 158 -18.67 1.50 -9.48
C ALA A 158 -17.79 0.30 -9.81
N PHE A 159 -16.54 0.32 -9.37
CA PHE A 159 -15.71 -0.87 -9.38
C PHE A 159 -15.05 -1.13 -8.02
N VAL A 160 -14.84 -2.42 -7.72
CA VAL A 160 -14.43 -2.96 -6.41
C VAL A 160 -13.49 -4.15 -6.60
N SER A 161 -12.68 -4.46 -5.58
CA SER A 161 -11.88 -5.70 -5.48
C SER A 161 -11.53 -6.02 -4.03
N CYS A 162 -10.88 -7.17 -3.79
CA CYS A 162 -10.12 -7.48 -2.58
C CYS A 162 -10.92 -7.32 -1.28
N GLN A 163 -11.94 -8.17 -1.14
CA GLN A 163 -12.90 -8.11 -0.03
C GLN A 163 -12.63 -9.18 1.04
N SER A 164 -11.40 -9.35 1.51
CA SER A 164 -11.09 -10.36 2.53
C SER A 164 -12.01 -10.31 3.74
N TRP A 165 -12.59 -11.47 4.08
CA TRP A 165 -13.48 -11.60 5.22
C TRP A 165 -12.81 -11.27 6.55
N VAL A 166 -11.50 -11.52 6.67
CA VAL A 166 -10.70 -11.17 7.86
C VAL A 166 -10.52 -9.65 7.98
N GLY A 167 -10.63 -8.92 6.87
CA GLY A 167 -10.49 -7.47 6.80
C GLY A 167 -11.64 -6.69 7.44
N GLY A 168 -12.85 -7.26 7.52
CA GLY A 168 -13.99 -6.66 8.23
C GLY A 168 -15.36 -6.88 7.56
N PRO A 169 -16.44 -6.30 8.13
CA PRO A 169 -17.84 -6.56 7.74
C PRO A 169 -18.33 -5.96 6.41
N PHE A 170 -17.46 -5.24 5.69
CA PHE A 170 -17.72 -4.54 4.41
C PHE A 170 -18.63 -3.30 4.46
N PRO A 171 -18.37 -2.31 5.32
CA PRO A 171 -19.12 -1.04 5.34
C PRO A 171 -19.06 -0.27 4.01
N ALA A 172 -18.06 -0.53 3.16
CA ALA A 172 -17.99 0.02 1.81
C ALA A 172 -19.17 -0.42 0.92
N TYR A 173 -19.64 -1.67 1.06
CA TYR A 173 -20.81 -2.14 0.32
C TYR A 173 -22.11 -1.52 0.82
N ARG A 174 -22.20 -1.17 2.11
CA ARG A 174 -23.33 -0.42 2.66
C ARG A 174 -23.45 0.94 1.97
N ASP A 175 -22.36 1.70 1.92
CA ASP A 175 -22.31 2.99 1.22
C ASP A 175 -22.57 2.84 -0.28
N LEU A 176 -21.99 1.81 -0.92
CA LEU A 176 -22.20 1.51 -2.34
C LEU A 176 -23.68 1.23 -2.65
N ALA A 177 -24.39 0.50 -1.77
CA ALA A 177 -25.79 0.16 -1.96
C ALA A 177 -26.74 1.38 -1.92
N GLU A 178 -26.30 2.49 -1.31
CA GLU A 178 -27.02 3.76 -1.27
C GLU A 178 -26.78 4.64 -2.52
N GLN A 179 -25.80 4.30 -3.35
CA GLN A 179 -25.48 5.05 -4.57
C GLN A 179 -26.52 4.85 -5.69
N ASP A 180 -26.53 5.75 -6.67
CA ASP A 180 -27.29 5.60 -7.91
C ASP A 180 -26.34 5.14 -9.03
N LEU A 181 -26.27 3.82 -9.22
CA LEU A 181 -25.37 3.17 -10.18
C LEU A 181 -26.17 2.34 -11.19
N ASP A 182 -25.71 2.29 -12.44
CA ASP A 182 -26.22 1.39 -13.49
C ASP A 182 -25.78 -0.06 -13.26
N PHE A 183 -24.52 -0.28 -12.83
CA PHE A 183 -23.92 -1.58 -12.56
C PHE A 183 -22.67 -1.46 -11.67
N VAL A 184 -22.14 -2.60 -11.23
CA VAL A 184 -20.88 -2.72 -10.46
C VAL A 184 -19.92 -3.67 -11.19
N ILE A 185 -18.63 -3.32 -11.28
CA ILE A 185 -17.58 -4.22 -11.77
C ILE A 185 -16.78 -4.74 -10.57
N HIS A 186 -16.63 -6.06 -10.44
CA HIS A 186 -15.72 -6.66 -9.46
C HIS A 186 -14.47 -7.17 -10.17
N LEU A 187 -13.29 -6.66 -9.80
CA LEU A 187 -12.03 -6.87 -10.52
C LEU A 187 -11.21 -8.06 -10.03
N GLY A 188 -11.60 -8.71 -8.93
CA GLY A 188 -10.94 -9.91 -8.42
C GLY A 188 -10.87 -9.93 -6.90
N ASP A 189 -10.46 -11.07 -6.33
CA ASP A 189 -10.37 -11.32 -4.89
C ASP A 189 -11.72 -11.16 -4.17
N TYR A 190 -12.75 -11.73 -4.78
CA TYR A 190 -14.09 -11.85 -4.20
C TYR A 190 -14.06 -12.76 -2.98
N ILE A 191 -13.20 -13.78 -2.98
CA ILE A 191 -12.86 -14.61 -1.81
C ILE A 191 -11.35 -14.68 -1.63
N TYR A 192 -10.92 -15.10 -0.45
CA TYR A 192 -9.55 -15.51 -0.14
C TYR A 192 -9.56 -16.97 0.32
N GLU A 193 -8.65 -17.76 -0.23
CA GLU A 193 -8.61 -19.20 -0.12
C GLU A 193 -8.00 -19.72 1.18
N THR A 194 -8.24 -21.01 1.46
CA THR A 194 -7.54 -21.77 2.51
C THR A 194 -6.65 -22.84 1.90
N THR A 195 -5.90 -23.58 2.72
CA THR A 195 -4.96 -24.61 2.23
C THR A 195 -5.63 -25.89 1.70
N ASN A 196 -6.93 -26.13 1.94
CA ASN A 196 -7.60 -27.40 1.57
C ASN A 196 -7.94 -27.48 0.06
N GLY A 197 -8.37 -26.37 -0.55
CA GLY A 197 -8.63 -26.26 -2.00
C GLY A 197 -9.69 -27.23 -2.57
N SER A 198 -10.54 -27.83 -1.72
CA SER A 198 -11.63 -28.69 -2.15
C SER A 198 -12.82 -27.88 -2.64
N LEU A 199 -13.67 -28.47 -3.50
CA LEU A 199 -14.91 -27.82 -3.94
C LEU A 199 -15.82 -27.46 -2.76
N THR A 200 -15.97 -28.35 -1.78
CA THR A 200 -16.74 -28.10 -0.55
C THR A 200 -16.21 -26.88 0.21
N GLU A 201 -14.89 -26.75 0.31
CA GLU A 201 -14.27 -25.60 0.99
C GLU A 201 -14.50 -24.30 0.22
N PHE A 202 -14.30 -24.27 -1.09
CA PHE A 202 -14.60 -23.07 -1.88
C PHE A 202 -16.07 -22.66 -1.81
N ARG A 203 -17.00 -23.63 -1.86
CA ARG A 203 -18.44 -23.38 -1.65
C ARG A 203 -18.72 -22.76 -0.28
N ARG A 204 -18.03 -23.23 0.77
CA ARG A 204 -18.14 -22.70 2.13
C ARG A 204 -17.55 -21.28 2.24
N LEU A 205 -16.42 -21.01 1.58
CA LEU A 205 -15.82 -19.68 1.53
C LEU A 205 -16.74 -18.67 0.84
N HIS A 206 -17.29 -19.00 -0.33
CA HIS A 206 -18.25 -18.11 -0.98
C HIS A 206 -19.51 -17.87 -0.11
N ALA A 207 -19.98 -18.91 0.59
CA ALA A 207 -21.09 -18.78 1.53
C ALA A 207 -20.73 -17.86 2.72
N LEU A 208 -19.52 -18.01 3.29
CA LEU A 208 -18.99 -17.17 4.36
C LEU A 208 -19.00 -15.69 3.97
N TYR A 209 -18.49 -15.35 2.80
CA TYR A 209 -18.43 -13.95 2.35
C TYR A 209 -19.83 -13.37 2.15
N LYS A 210 -20.76 -14.17 1.60
CA LYS A 210 -22.17 -13.81 1.46
C LYS A 210 -22.95 -13.79 2.79
N THR A 211 -22.32 -14.05 3.93
CA THR A 211 -22.95 -13.76 5.24
C THR A 211 -22.95 -12.27 5.58
N SER A 212 -22.14 -11.43 4.92
CA SER A 212 -22.26 -9.97 5.05
C SER A 212 -23.62 -9.48 4.52
N PRO A 213 -24.43 -8.79 5.34
CA PRO A 213 -25.70 -8.20 4.90
C PRO A 213 -25.49 -7.13 3.84
N ASP A 214 -24.41 -6.36 3.94
CA ASP A 214 -24.05 -5.28 3.01
C ASP A 214 -23.71 -5.82 1.61
N LEU A 215 -22.94 -6.91 1.54
CA LEU A 215 -22.65 -7.58 0.27
C LEU A 215 -23.93 -8.13 -0.38
N ARG A 216 -24.82 -8.77 0.40
CA ARG A 216 -26.10 -9.25 -0.13
C ARG A 216 -27.00 -8.08 -0.57
N ALA A 217 -26.94 -6.94 0.10
CA ALA A 217 -27.71 -5.74 -0.26
C ALA A 217 -27.21 -5.15 -1.59
N ALA A 218 -25.89 -5.03 -1.77
CA ALA A 218 -25.28 -4.59 -3.02
C ALA A 218 -25.64 -5.51 -4.20
N HIS A 219 -25.50 -6.83 -4.03
CA HIS A 219 -25.87 -7.82 -5.06
C HIS A 219 -27.36 -7.78 -5.43
N ALA A 220 -28.23 -7.54 -4.45
CA ALA A 220 -29.66 -7.40 -4.71
C ALA A 220 -30.01 -6.05 -5.36
N ARG A 221 -29.12 -5.06 -5.34
CA ARG A 221 -29.41 -3.70 -5.80
C ARG A 221 -28.98 -3.46 -7.25
N PHE A 222 -27.86 -4.03 -7.68
CA PHE A 222 -27.23 -3.75 -8.97
C PHE A 222 -26.88 -5.02 -9.75
N PRO A 223 -26.85 -4.97 -11.09
CA PRO A 223 -26.18 -6.01 -11.87
C PRO A 223 -24.65 -5.91 -11.70
N PHE A 224 -24.01 -7.05 -11.46
CA PHE A 224 -22.56 -7.18 -11.36
C PHE A 224 -21.94 -7.70 -12.66
N ILE A 225 -20.81 -7.12 -13.05
CA ILE A 225 -19.90 -7.61 -14.09
C ILE A 225 -18.65 -8.11 -13.36
N LEU A 226 -18.38 -9.40 -13.43
CA LEU A 226 -17.34 -10.01 -12.60
C LEU A 226 -16.14 -10.50 -13.42
N THR A 227 -14.95 -10.36 -12.85
CA THR A 227 -13.78 -11.16 -13.18
C THR A 227 -13.11 -11.59 -11.89
N TRP A 228 -12.25 -12.61 -11.97
CA TRP A 228 -11.46 -13.08 -10.83
C TRP A 228 -10.07 -12.46 -10.84
N ASP A 229 -9.35 -12.67 -9.75
CA ASP A 229 -7.90 -12.59 -9.71
C ASP A 229 -7.30 -13.93 -9.20
N ASP A 230 -6.29 -13.90 -8.33
CA ASP A 230 -5.58 -15.09 -7.85
C ASP A 230 -6.31 -15.81 -6.72
N HIS A 231 -6.83 -15.06 -5.74
CA HIS A 231 -7.38 -15.60 -4.50
C HIS A 231 -8.70 -16.38 -4.65
N GLU A 232 -9.35 -16.32 -5.82
CA GLU A 232 -10.39 -17.27 -6.22
C GLU A 232 -9.90 -18.72 -6.31
N VAL A 233 -8.59 -18.94 -6.37
CA VAL A 233 -7.97 -20.26 -6.47
C VAL A 233 -6.84 -20.41 -5.46
N GLN A 234 -5.81 -19.58 -5.59
CA GLN A 234 -4.60 -19.59 -4.78
C GLN A 234 -3.78 -18.34 -5.06
N ASN A 235 -3.33 -17.66 -4.01
CA ASN A 235 -2.43 -16.51 -4.06
C ASN A 235 -1.36 -16.67 -5.16
N ASN A 236 -1.20 -15.66 -6.01
CA ASN A 236 -0.21 -15.55 -7.07
C ASN A 236 -0.18 -16.72 -8.08
N TYR A 237 -1.27 -17.47 -8.32
CA TYR A 237 -1.20 -18.54 -9.33
C TYR A 237 -1.00 -18.02 -10.77
N ALA A 238 -0.26 -18.75 -11.60
CA ALA A 238 0.04 -18.35 -12.97
C ALA A 238 -0.27 -19.46 -13.99
N GLY A 239 -1.38 -19.32 -14.69
CA GLY A 239 -1.86 -20.32 -15.62
C GLY A 239 -2.05 -21.68 -14.93
N PRO A 240 -1.30 -22.74 -15.31
CA PRO A 240 -1.35 -24.04 -14.66
C PRO A 240 -0.37 -24.19 -13.47
N ILE A 241 0.33 -23.12 -13.06
CA ILE A 241 1.42 -23.15 -12.09
C ILE A 241 0.97 -22.57 -10.75
N PRO A 242 1.06 -23.32 -9.62
CA PRO A 242 0.86 -22.77 -8.28
C PRO A 242 2.10 -22.02 -7.78
N PRO A 243 1.94 -21.06 -6.83
CA PRO A 243 3.09 -20.42 -6.17
C PRO A 243 3.92 -21.41 -5.33
N ASN A 244 3.27 -22.45 -4.79
CA ASN A 244 3.88 -23.48 -3.96
C ASN A 244 3.27 -24.85 -4.30
N PRO A 245 4.06 -25.79 -4.85
CA PRO A 245 3.55 -27.11 -5.25
C PRO A 245 3.25 -28.06 -4.08
N ALA A 246 3.50 -27.67 -2.82
CA ALA A 246 3.50 -28.56 -1.66
C ALA A 246 2.13 -28.71 -0.92
N ASP A 247 1.03 -28.17 -1.44
CA ASP A 247 -0.28 -28.15 -0.73
C ASP A 247 -1.07 -29.48 -0.77
N GLY A 248 -0.52 -30.54 -1.34
CA GLY A 248 -1.08 -31.89 -1.27
C GLY A 248 -2.28 -32.18 -2.20
N ARG A 249 -2.84 -31.17 -2.89
CA ARG A 249 -3.82 -31.34 -3.98
C ARG A 249 -3.18 -30.96 -5.33
N PRO A 250 -3.44 -31.72 -6.43
CA PRO A 250 -3.04 -31.28 -7.76
C PRO A 250 -3.62 -29.90 -8.08
N PHE A 251 -2.77 -28.95 -8.51
CA PHE A 251 -3.19 -27.56 -8.68
C PHE A 251 -4.34 -27.39 -9.69
N LEU A 252 -4.34 -28.11 -10.82
CA LEU A 252 -5.45 -28.04 -11.77
C LEU A 252 -6.77 -28.56 -11.19
N GLU A 253 -6.73 -29.52 -10.26
CA GLU A 253 -7.93 -29.93 -9.52
C GLU A 253 -8.42 -28.82 -8.59
N ARG A 254 -7.50 -28.13 -7.90
CA ARG A 254 -7.82 -26.94 -7.10
C ARG A 254 -8.43 -25.82 -7.94
N ARG A 255 -7.83 -25.51 -9.10
CA ARG A 255 -8.34 -24.50 -10.04
C ARG A 255 -9.73 -24.85 -10.55
N ALA A 256 -9.95 -26.12 -10.91
CA ALA A 256 -11.28 -26.61 -11.29
C ALA A 256 -12.31 -26.42 -10.17
N ASN A 257 -11.94 -26.73 -8.92
CA ASN A 257 -12.81 -26.54 -7.77
C ASN A 257 -13.12 -25.06 -7.51
N GLY A 258 -12.11 -24.18 -7.59
CA GLY A 258 -12.27 -22.73 -7.44
C GLY A 258 -13.19 -22.16 -8.51
N TYR A 259 -12.95 -22.46 -9.78
CA TYR A 259 -13.78 -22.00 -10.90
C TYR A 259 -15.22 -22.54 -10.83
N GLN A 260 -15.40 -23.81 -10.47
CA GLN A 260 -16.73 -24.40 -10.27
C GLN A 260 -17.49 -23.67 -9.16
N ALA A 261 -16.86 -23.42 -8.01
CA ALA A 261 -17.48 -22.69 -6.91
C ALA A 261 -17.76 -21.22 -7.27
N TYR A 262 -16.85 -20.57 -8.00
CA TYR A 262 -17.02 -19.20 -8.47
C TYR A 262 -18.27 -19.07 -9.37
N TYR A 263 -18.38 -19.94 -10.37
CA TYR A 263 -19.58 -20.01 -11.22
C TYR A 263 -20.84 -20.26 -10.40
N GLU A 264 -20.82 -21.24 -9.49
CA GLU A 264 -21.95 -21.57 -8.62
C GLU A 264 -22.44 -20.39 -7.76
N HIS A 265 -21.56 -19.47 -7.35
CA HIS A 265 -21.89 -18.43 -6.36
C HIS A 265 -22.12 -17.04 -6.92
N LEU A 266 -21.96 -16.85 -8.24
CA LEU A 266 -21.94 -15.53 -8.86
C LEU A 266 -22.83 -15.50 -10.13
N PRO A 267 -23.41 -14.34 -10.45
CA PRO A 267 -24.40 -14.20 -11.53
C PRO A 267 -23.77 -14.16 -12.93
N LEU A 268 -23.06 -15.22 -13.30
CA LEU A 268 -22.41 -15.37 -14.61
C LEU A 268 -23.32 -16.00 -15.65
N ARG A 269 -23.02 -15.75 -16.92
CA ARG A 269 -23.80 -16.37 -18.02
C ARG A 269 -23.51 -17.86 -18.14
N PRO A 270 -24.46 -18.66 -18.66
CA PRO A 270 -24.23 -20.08 -18.93
C PRO A 270 -22.99 -20.38 -19.80
N GLU A 271 -22.61 -19.47 -20.71
CA GLU A 271 -21.42 -19.60 -21.55
C GLU A 271 -20.10 -19.55 -20.75
N GLN A 272 -20.14 -19.00 -19.53
CA GLN A 272 -18.99 -18.94 -18.62
C GLN A 272 -18.95 -20.16 -17.69
N ARG A 273 -19.74 -21.21 -17.93
CA ARG A 273 -19.67 -22.42 -17.12
C ARG A 273 -18.30 -23.11 -17.31
N PRO A 274 -17.61 -23.47 -16.21
CA PRO A 274 -16.31 -24.14 -16.30
C PRO A 274 -16.40 -25.55 -16.87
N SER A 275 -15.34 -25.97 -17.53
CA SER A 275 -15.06 -27.35 -17.94
C SER A 275 -13.77 -27.80 -17.26
N GLY A 276 -13.88 -28.40 -16.08
CA GLY A 276 -12.72 -28.75 -15.27
C GLY A 276 -11.95 -27.47 -14.89
N PRO A 277 -10.63 -27.39 -15.16
CA PRO A 277 -9.82 -26.24 -14.79
C PRO A 277 -9.95 -25.07 -15.77
N ASP A 278 -10.77 -25.14 -16.81
CA ASP A 278 -10.84 -24.10 -17.85
C ASP A 278 -12.20 -23.41 -17.86
N MET A 279 -12.21 -22.08 -17.94
CA MET A 279 -13.43 -21.27 -18.00
C MET A 279 -13.20 -19.97 -18.78
N LEU A 280 -14.10 -19.61 -19.69
CA LEU A 280 -13.96 -18.38 -20.47
C LEU A 280 -14.46 -17.18 -19.66
N MET A 281 -13.53 -16.43 -19.05
CA MET A 281 -13.87 -15.26 -18.25
C MET A 281 -13.82 -13.95 -19.04
N TYR A 282 -12.79 -13.73 -19.88
CA TYR A 282 -12.67 -12.49 -20.64
C TYR A 282 -13.80 -12.32 -21.66
N ARG A 283 -14.34 -11.10 -21.77
CA ARG A 283 -15.48 -10.78 -22.66
C ARG A 283 -15.66 -9.28 -22.83
N ARG A 284 -16.57 -8.90 -23.73
CA ARG A 284 -16.84 -7.51 -24.10
C ARG A 284 -18.28 -7.12 -23.83
N LEU A 285 -18.47 -5.93 -23.25
CA LEU A 285 -19.78 -5.33 -23.05
C LEU A 285 -19.81 -3.92 -23.65
N ASN A 286 -20.99 -3.47 -24.07
CA ASN A 286 -21.20 -2.11 -24.59
C ASN A 286 -22.29 -1.40 -23.80
N PHE A 287 -22.07 -0.12 -23.54
CA PHE A 287 -23.08 0.78 -22.99
C PHE A 287 -23.45 1.79 -24.09
N GLY A 288 -24.39 1.42 -24.96
CA GLY A 288 -24.73 2.22 -26.14
C GLY A 288 -23.50 2.49 -27.02
N ARG A 289 -23.31 3.75 -27.42
CA ARG A 289 -22.07 4.25 -28.05
C ARG A 289 -21.11 4.92 -27.06
N LEU A 290 -21.50 5.02 -25.79
CA LEU A 290 -20.72 5.77 -24.82
C LEU A 290 -19.45 5.03 -24.42
N ALA A 291 -19.55 3.75 -24.03
CA ALA A 291 -18.41 2.98 -23.56
C ALA A 291 -18.42 1.54 -24.07
N GLN A 292 -17.22 1.04 -24.39
CA GLN A 292 -16.94 -0.38 -24.62
C GLN A 292 -16.02 -0.87 -23.49
N PHE A 293 -16.42 -1.94 -22.81
CA PHE A 293 -15.63 -2.58 -21.76
C PHE A 293 -15.04 -3.89 -22.30
N SER A 294 -13.71 -3.98 -22.29
CA SER A 294 -12.97 -5.24 -22.44
C SER A 294 -12.60 -5.73 -21.04
N VAL A 295 -13.36 -6.70 -20.53
CA VAL A 295 -13.12 -7.34 -19.24
C VAL A 295 -12.11 -8.46 -19.45
N LEU A 296 -10.96 -8.41 -18.75
CA LEU A 296 -9.84 -9.32 -18.94
C LEU A 296 -9.80 -10.43 -17.87
N ASP A 297 -9.08 -11.48 -18.22
CA ASP A 297 -8.50 -12.48 -17.32
C ASP A 297 -6.98 -12.41 -17.44
N THR A 298 -6.30 -12.11 -16.34
CA THR A 298 -4.83 -12.02 -16.29
C THR A 298 -4.19 -13.14 -15.46
N ARG A 299 -4.95 -14.20 -15.15
CA ARG A 299 -4.44 -15.32 -14.33
C ARG A 299 -4.46 -16.66 -15.06
N GLN A 300 -5.55 -17.00 -15.76
CA GLN A 300 -5.68 -18.34 -16.37
C GLN A 300 -4.66 -18.62 -17.49
N TYR A 301 -4.16 -17.57 -18.16
CA TYR A 301 -3.35 -17.69 -19.37
C TYR A 301 -1.96 -17.07 -19.26
N ARG A 302 -1.61 -16.47 -18.12
CA ARG A 302 -0.32 -15.81 -17.95
C ARG A 302 0.84 -16.81 -17.88
N SER A 303 2.02 -16.37 -18.31
CA SER A 303 3.28 -17.04 -17.96
C SER A 303 3.50 -16.96 -16.44
N ASP A 304 4.31 -17.87 -15.89
CA ASP A 304 4.77 -17.81 -14.49
C ASP A 304 5.40 -16.44 -14.18
N GLN A 305 5.45 -16.04 -12.92
CA GLN A 305 6.15 -14.84 -12.50
C GLN A 305 7.66 -15.07 -12.60
N ALA A 306 8.39 -14.03 -13.00
CA ALA A 306 9.83 -14.13 -13.21
C ALA A 306 10.57 -14.29 -11.88
N LEU A 307 11.78 -14.84 -11.92
CA LEU A 307 12.75 -14.77 -10.82
C LEU A 307 12.20 -15.29 -9.47
N GLY A 308 11.17 -16.15 -9.49
CA GLY A 308 10.48 -16.63 -8.29
C GLY A 308 9.65 -15.55 -7.57
N ASP A 309 9.04 -14.63 -8.33
CA ASP A 309 7.99 -13.69 -7.89
C ASP A 309 8.43 -12.61 -6.88
N GLY A 310 7.51 -11.76 -6.42
CA GLY A 310 7.75 -10.71 -5.43
C GLY A 310 8.42 -9.47 -6.00
N ARG A 311 8.97 -8.64 -5.10
CA ARG A 311 9.61 -7.38 -5.45
C ARG A 311 11.11 -7.57 -5.64
N LYS A 312 11.60 -7.47 -6.88
CA LYS A 312 13.00 -7.73 -7.26
C LYS A 312 13.46 -6.84 -8.40
N GLU A 313 14.76 -6.82 -8.63
CA GLU A 313 15.35 -6.16 -9.80
C GLU A 313 14.96 -6.93 -11.08
N PRO A 314 14.35 -6.26 -12.07
CA PRO A 314 13.96 -6.93 -13.30
C PRO A 314 15.20 -7.23 -14.14
N THR A 315 15.53 -8.51 -14.29
CA THR A 315 16.68 -8.97 -15.07
C THR A 315 16.33 -10.18 -15.93
N GLY A 316 17.12 -10.41 -16.99
CA GLY A 316 17.07 -11.63 -17.78
C GLY A 316 15.67 -11.97 -18.31
N GLU A 317 15.09 -13.05 -17.78
CA GLU A 317 13.81 -13.60 -18.23
C GLU A 317 12.62 -12.64 -18.11
N VAL A 318 12.69 -11.58 -17.29
CA VAL A 318 11.61 -10.57 -17.20
C VAL A 318 11.36 -9.91 -18.57
N PHE A 319 12.42 -9.70 -19.35
CA PHE A 319 12.34 -9.04 -20.66
C PHE A 319 12.14 -10.01 -21.83
N ASP A 320 11.85 -11.28 -21.57
CA ASP A 320 11.56 -12.24 -22.64
C ASP A 320 10.26 -11.83 -23.38
N PRO A 321 10.32 -11.55 -24.69
CA PRO A 321 9.16 -11.09 -25.45
C PRO A 321 8.03 -12.12 -25.57
N THR A 322 8.31 -13.39 -25.30
CA THR A 322 7.32 -14.48 -25.36
C THR A 322 6.44 -14.56 -24.12
N ARG A 323 6.82 -13.90 -23.02
CA ARG A 323 6.01 -13.83 -21.81
C ARG A 323 4.74 -13.03 -22.05
N THR A 324 3.68 -13.44 -21.36
CA THR A 324 2.36 -12.87 -21.53
C THR A 324 1.57 -12.86 -20.22
N MET A 325 0.75 -11.83 -20.04
CA MET A 325 -0.21 -11.72 -18.94
C MET A 325 -1.59 -12.28 -19.33
N THR A 326 -1.92 -12.30 -20.62
CA THR A 326 -3.26 -12.63 -21.11
C THR A 326 -3.30 -13.89 -21.96
N GLY A 327 -2.15 -14.42 -22.39
CA GLY A 327 -2.09 -15.38 -23.49
C GLY A 327 -2.26 -14.69 -24.86
N PRO A 328 -1.80 -15.33 -25.95
CA PRO A 328 -1.82 -14.72 -27.29
C PRO A 328 -3.24 -14.56 -27.85
N GLU A 329 -4.18 -15.46 -27.56
CA GLU A 329 -5.56 -15.39 -28.07
C GLU A 329 -6.32 -14.20 -27.50
N GLN A 330 -6.26 -14.00 -26.17
CA GLN A 330 -6.91 -12.88 -25.51
C GLN A 330 -6.22 -11.55 -25.85
N GLU A 331 -4.89 -11.52 -26.00
CA GLU A 331 -4.18 -10.31 -26.46
C GLU A 331 -4.70 -9.89 -27.84
N SER A 332 -4.73 -10.82 -28.80
CA SER A 332 -5.29 -10.58 -30.14
C SER A 332 -6.75 -10.11 -30.10
N TRP A 333 -7.60 -10.78 -29.30
CA TRP A 333 -9.00 -10.39 -29.09
C TRP A 333 -9.16 -8.96 -28.52
N LEU A 334 -8.26 -8.54 -27.63
CA LEU A 334 -8.25 -7.20 -27.04
C LEU A 334 -7.89 -6.17 -28.11
N LEU A 335 -6.76 -6.36 -28.80
CA LEU A 335 -6.26 -5.41 -29.80
C LEU A 335 -7.26 -5.24 -30.96
N ASP A 336 -7.83 -6.34 -31.46
CA ASP A 336 -8.86 -6.32 -32.51
C ASP A 336 -10.15 -5.61 -32.06
N GLY A 337 -10.47 -5.70 -30.76
CA GLY A 337 -11.63 -5.03 -30.17
C GLY A 337 -11.44 -3.53 -30.03
N LEU A 338 -10.23 -3.11 -29.61
CA LEU A 338 -9.88 -1.70 -29.51
C LEU A 338 -9.83 -1.04 -30.90
N LEU A 339 -9.27 -1.75 -31.89
CA LEU A 339 -9.19 -1.26 -33.27
C LEU A 339 -10.57 -1.03 -33.92
N ARG A 340 -11.52 -1.94 -33.65
CA ARG A 340 -12.86 -1.90 -34.26
C ARG A 340 -13.87 -1.09 -33.46
N SER A 341 -13.50 -0.63 -32.27
CA SER A 341 -14.41 0.09 -31.38
C SER A 341 -14.90 1.38 -32.02
N LYS A 342 -16.19 1.66 -31.84
CA LYS A 342 -16.84 2.93 -32.18
C LYS A 342 -17.33 3.67 -30.94
N ALA A 343 -17.00 3.15 -29.75
CA ALA A 343 -17.39 3.76 -28.50
C ALA A 343 -16.58 5.05 -28.25
N ARG A 344 -17.15 5.97 -27.47
CA ARG A 344 -16.43 7.17 -27.03
C ARG A 344 -15.31 6.83 -26.05
N TRP A 345 -15.58 5.94 -25.10
CA TRP A 345 -14.64 5.48 -24.08
C TRP A 345 -14.29 4.01 -24.31
N ASN A 346 -13.01 3.68 -24.29
CA ASN A 346 -12.53 2.31 -24.42
C ASN A 346 -11.89 1.86 -23.11
N VAL A 347 -12.57 0.96 -22.41
CA VAL A 347 -12.22 0.57 -21.04
C VAL A 347 -11.58 -0.81 -21.04
N VAL A 348 -10.42 -0.93 -20.42
CA VAL A 348 -9.80 -2.22 -20.08
C VAL A 348 -10.01 -2.45 -18.59
N ALA A 349 -10.90 -3.38 -18.23
CA ALA A 349 -11.19 -3.73 -16.84
C ALA A 349 -10.47 -5.02 -16.48
N GLN A 350 -9.52 -4.94 -15.55
CA GLN A 350 -8.58 -6.02 -15.27
C GLN A 350 -8.06 -5.96 -13.83
N GLN A 351 -7.17 -6.88 -13.47
CA GLN A 351 -6.87 -7.26 -12.10
C GLN A 351 -5.75 -6.41 -11.48
N THR A 352 -4.60 -6.29 -12.15
CA THR A 352 -3.33 -5.85 -11.53
C THR A 352 -2.84 -4.51 -12.07
N ILE A 353 -2.06 -3.72 -11.33
CA ILE A 353 -1.64 -2.38 -11.81
C ILE A 353 -0.83 -2.48 -13.12
N MET A 354 -1.25 -1.72 -14.13
CA MET A 354 -0.66 -1.66 -15.46
C MET A 354 0.50 -0.66 -15.54
N ALA A 355 0.38 0.50 -14.88
CA ALA A 355 1.48 1.47 -14.82
C ALA A 355 2.75 0.84 -14.25
N ALA A 356 3.91 1.30 -14.73
CA ALA A 356 5.18 0.89 -14.13
C ALA A 356 5.31 1.48 -12.72
N PHE A 357 5.95 0.76 -11.79
CA PHE A 357 6.26 1.29 -10.48
C PHE A 357 7.62 0.79 -9.98
N ASP A 358 8.56 1.72 -9.86
CA ASP A 358 9.86 1.47 -9.26
C ASP A 358 9.83 1.72 -7.74
N TYR A 359 10.14 0.68 -6.97
CA TYR A 359 10.32 0.74 -5.52
C TYR A 359 11.74 1.16 -5.12
N ASP A 360 12.69 1.18 -6.06
CA ASP A 360 14.05 1.68 -5.83
C ASP A 360 14.12 3.19 -6.14
N LEU A 361 14.93 3.89 -5.34
CA LEU A 361 15.21 5.32 -5.50
C LEU A 361 16.68 5.56 -5.89
N GLY A 362 17.49 4.51 -5.85
CA GLY A 362 18.85 4.50 -6.35
C GLY A 362 18.92 4.31 -7.87
N PRO A 363 20.11 4.03 -8.42
CA PRO A 363 20.29 3.81 -9.86
C PRO A 363 19.77 2.44 -10.36
N GLY A 364 19.31 1.58 -9.45
CA GLY A 364 18.68 0.30 -9.77
C GLY A 364 17.19 0.47 -10.05
N GLN A 365 16.51 -0.66 -10.21
CA GLN A 365 15.06 -0.72 -10.27
C GLN A 365 14.59 -1.89 -9.42
N ILE A 366 13.54 -1.72 -8.63
CA ILE A 366 12.85 -2.83 -7.97
C ILE A 366 11.39 -2.78 -8.39
N VAL A 367 10.87 -3.85 -8.97
CA VAL A 367 9.48 -3.91 -9.44
C VAL A 367 8.72 -5.08 -8.83
N ASN A 368 7.39 -5.01 -8.82
CA ASN A 368 6.53 -6.14 -8.46
C ASN A 368 6.37 -7.09 -9.67
N LEU A 369 6.93 -8.29 -9.57
CA LEU A 369 6.95 -9.28 -10.65
C LEU A 369 5.61 -10.01 -10.87
N ASP A 370 4.63 -9.85 -9.97
CA ASP A 370 3.27 -10.38 -10.16
C ASP A 370 2.39 -9.47 -11.04
N GLN A 371 2.71 -8.17 -11.09
CA GLN A 371 1.97 -7.16 -11.84
C GLN A 371 2.54 -6.97 -13.25
N TRP A 372 2.04 -5.98 -14.00
CA TRP A 372 2.47 -5.75 -15.38
C TRP A 372 3.97 -5.39 -15.52
N ASP A 373 4.63 -4.95 -14.45
CA ASP A 373 6.08 -4.78 -14.42
C ASP A 373 6.88 -6.09 -14.49
N GLY A 374 6.28 -7.22 -14.13
CA GLY A 374 6.85 -8.55 -14.38
C GLY A 374 6.76 -8.99 -15.84
N TYR A 375 6.01 -8.26 -16.68
CA TYR A 375 5.72 -8.60 -18.07
C TYR A 375 5.89 -7.39 -19.01
N PRO A 376 7.03 -6.66 -18.97
CA PRO A 376 7.20 -5.41 -19.70
C PRO A 376 6.94 -5.53 -21.21
N PRO A 377 7.44 -6.56 -21.94
CA PRO A 377 7.14 -6.71 -23.36
C PRO A 377 5.64 -6.87 -23.66
N ALA A 378 4.89 -7.58 -22.81
CA ALA A 378 3.45 -7.75 -22.99
C ALA A 378 2.70 -6.44 -22.75
N ARG A 379 3.08 -5.70 -21.71
CA ARG A 379 2.57 -4.33 -21.47
C ARG A 379 2.83 -3.42 -22.68
N SER A 380 4.06 -3.40 -23.17
CA SER A 380 4.46 -2.55 -24.30
C SER A 380 3.64 -2.86 -25.55
N ARG A 381 3.39 -4.14 -25.90
CA ARG A 381 2.55 -4.47 -27.06
C ARG A 381 1.16 -3.84 -27.00
N ILE A 382 0.53 -3.80 -25.83
CA ILE A 382 -0.80 -3.20 -25.64
C ILE A 382 -0.72 -1.67 -25.67
N LEU A 383 0.20 -1.07 -24.91
CA LEU A 383 0.35 0.39 -24.85
C LEU A 383 0.80 0.99 -26.19
N ASP A 384 1.75 0.35 -26.87
CA ASP A 384 2.21 0.75 -28.21
C ASP A 384 1.09 0.62 -29.24
N PHE A 385 0.24 -0.40 -29.13
CA PHE A 385 -0.92 -0.55 -29.99
C PHE A 385 -1.92 0.59 -29.80
N ILE A 386 -2.23 0.94 -28.54
CA ILE A 386 -3.10 2.07 -28.19
C ILE A 386 -2.54 3.38 -28.75
N ALA A 387 -1.24 3.60 -28.57
CA ALA A 387 -0.55 4.79 -29.06
C ALA A 387 -0.56 4.88 -30.60
N THR A 388 -0.24 3.77 -31.27
CA THR A 388 -0.12 3.67 -32.73
C THR A 388 -1.45 3.86 -33.44
N HIS A 389 -2.51 3.22 -32.92
CA HIS A 389 -3.84 3.27 -33.54
C HIS A 389 -4.70 4.42 -33.01
N GLN A 390 -4.17 5.23 -32.10
CA GLN A 390 -4.86 6.37 -31.49
C GLN A 390 -6.25 5.99 -30.96
N VAL A 391 -6.31 4.88 -30.22
CA VAL A 391 -7.56 4.36 -29.66
C VAL A 391 -8.27 5.49 -28.90
N PRO A 392 -9.57 5.76 -29.15
CA PRO A 392 -10.27 6.85 -28.49
C PRO A 392 -10.41 6.63 -26.98
N ASN A 393 -10.01 7.63 -26.19
CA ASN A 393 -10.20 7.72 -24.74
C ASN A 393 -10.02 6.40 -23.97
N PRO A 394 -8.81 5.81 -24.00
CA PRO A 394 -8.52 4.58 -23.31
C PRO A 394 -8.43 4.82 -21.79
N VAL A 395 -9.14 4.00 -21.02
CA VAL A 395 -9.14 3.99 -19.55
C VAL A 395 -8.87 2.56 -19.07
N VAL A 396 -7.98 2.41 -18.09
CA VAL A 396 -7.69 1.12 -17.44
C VAL A 396 -8.24 1.14 -16.02
N LEU A 397 -8.94 0.08 -15.62
CA LEU A 397 -9.43 -0.14 -14.26
C LEU A 397 -8.70 -1.33 -13.66
N SER A 398 -8.16 -1.18 -12.45
CA SER A 398 -7.31 -2.18 -11.79
C SER A 398 -7.64 -2.33 -10.30
N GLY A 399 -7.26 -3.46 -9.70
CA GLY A 399 -7.42 -3.80 -8.28
C GLY A 399 -6.10 -4.35 -7.69
N ASP A 400 -6.16 -5.53 -7.05
CA ASP A 400 -5.04 -6.33 -6.48
C ASP A 400 -4.25 -5.65 -5.34
N TRP A 401 -3.70 -4.46 -5.56
CA TRP A 401 -2.68 -3.88 -4.68
C TRP A 401 -3.21 -3.19 -3.41
N HIS A 402 -4.49 -3.39 -3.09
CA HIS A 402 -5.16 -2.94 -1.85
C HIS A 402 -5.07 -1.42 -1.54
N THR A 403 -4.82 -0.62 -2.56
CA THR A 403 -4.50 0.81 -2.45
C THR A 403 -5.09 1.57 -3.64
N HIS A 404 -5.43 2.83 -3.44
CA HIS A 404 -5.91 3.70 -4.53
C HIS A 404 -4.76 4.31 -5.30
N TRP A 405 -4.90 4.36 -6.62
CA TRP A 405 -3.97 5.05 -7.51
C TRP A 405 -4.70 5.75 -8.65
N VAL A 406 -4.08 6.82 -9.13
CA VAL A 406 -4.38 7.41 -10.44
C VAL A 406 -3.08 7.54 -11.19
N ASN A 407 -2.93 6.85 -12.32
CA ASN A 407 -1.70 6.83 -13.09
C ASN A 407 -1.93 7.37 -14.51
N ASP A 408 -0.98 8.16 -14.98
CA ASP A 408 -0.80 8.39 -16.42
C ASP A 408 -0.11 7.16 -17.03
N LEU A 409 -0.71 6.56 -18.05
CA LEU A 409 -0.05 5.50 -18.83
C LEU A 409 0.73 6.13 -19.98
N LYS A 410 2.03 5.81 -20.02
CA LYS A 410 3.03 6.48 -20.86
C LYS A 410 3.45 5.59 -22.03
N THR A 411 3.92 6.19 -23.13
CA THR A 411 4.60 5.44 -24.19
C THR A 411 5.96 4.91 -23.74
N ASP A 412 6.62 5.62 -22.83
CA ASP A 412 7.87 5.19 -22.20
C ASP A 412 7.89 5.68 -20.75
N PHE A 413 7.89 4.75 -19.79
CA PHE A 413 7.91 5.10 -18.37
C PHE A 413 9.30 5.55 -17.89
N ALA A 414 10.38 5.25 -18.63
CA ALA A 414 11.72 5.72 -18.31
C ALA A 414 11.94 7.21 -18.68
N ASP A 415 11.09 7.76 -19.56
CA ASP A 415 11.06 9.19 -19.90
C ASP A 415 9.80 9.85 -19.33
N PRO A 416 9.88 10.63 -18.23
CA PRO A 416 8.75 11.36 -17.66
C PRO A 416 8.07 12.32 -18.65
N GLY A 417 8.82 12.82 -19.64
CA GLY A 417 8.33 13.71 -20.70
C GLY A 417 7.61 12.99 -21.84
N SER A 418 7.62 11.65 -21.86
CA SER A 418 6.98 10.87 -22.90
C SER A 418 5.46 11.05 -22.92
N LYS A 419 4.83 10.67 -24.03
CA LYS A 419 3.41 10.94 -24.25
C LYS A 419 2.54 10.11 -23.29
N THR A 420 1.62 10.78 -22.57
CA THR A 420 0.51 10.11 -21.90
C THR A 420 -0.52 9.65 -22.94
N ILE A 421 -0.89 8.38 -22.92
CA ILE A 421 -1.77 7.76 -23.93
C ILE A 421 -3.07 7.21 -23.36
N ALA A 422 -3.11 6.92 -22.05
CA ALA A 422 -4.29 6.44 -21.33
C ALA A 422 -4.22 6.86 -19.87
N THR A 423 -5.34 6.69 -19.16
CA THR A 423 -5.43 6.89 -17.71
C THR A 423 -5.74 5.56 -17.04
N GLU A 424 -5.06 5.25 -15.94
CA GLU A 424 -5.40 4.12 -15.08
C GLU A 424 -5.96 4.59 -13.75
N PHE A 425 -7.10 4.00 -13.35
CA PHE A 425 -7.67 4.13 -12.03
C PHE A 425 -7.54 2.79 -11.30
N VAL A 426 -6.79 2.78 -10.19
CA VAL A 426 -6.64 1.60 -9.34
C VAL A 426 -7.53 1.76 -8.11
N GLY A 427 -8.40 0.79 -7.90
CA GLY A 427 -9.29 0.72 -6.76
C GLY A 427 -8.56 0.15 -5.55
N THR A 428 -8.75 0.76 -4.38
CA THR A 428 -8.39 0.09 -3.14
C THR A 428 -9.25 -1.16 -2.93
N SER A 429 -8.84 -1.98 -1.98
CA SER A 429 -9.61 -3.10 -1.45
C SER A 429 -10.86 -2.65 -0.69
N ILE A 430 -11.90 -3.48 -0.74
CA ILE A 430 -13.09 -3.36 0.14
C ILE A 430 -12.69 -3.50 1.62
N SER A 431 -11.74 -4.38 1.95
CA SER A 431 -11.38 -4.66 3.35
C SER A 431 -9.94 -5.12 3.61
N PHE A 432 -9.20 -5.62 2.61
CA PHE A 432 -7.83 -6.10 2.83
C PHE A 432 -6.83 -4.94 3.07
N GLY A 433 -5.92 -5.04 4.05
CA GLY A 433 -4.96 -3.98 4.36
C GLY A 433 -3.69 -3.96 3.50
N ALA A 434 -3.10 -2.79 3.26
CA ALA A 434 -1.87 -2.63 2.48
C ALA A 434 -0.63 -2.61 3.38
N GLY A 435 -0.04 -3.78 3.66
CA GLY A 435 1.15 -3.91 4.52
C GLY A 435 2.44 -3.31 3.95
N TRP A 436 2.41 -2.84 2.70
CA TRP A 436 3.53 -2.29 1.92
C TRP A 436 3.38 -0.78 1.64
N ASP A 437 2.44 -0.08 2.30
CA ASP A 437 2.18 1.35 2.07
C ASP A 437 3.44 2.22 2.24
N ALA A 438 4.29 1.91 3.24
CA ALA A 438 5.53 2.63 3.47
C ALA A 438 6.50 2.52 2.26
N ASP A 439 6.67 1.32 1.71
CA ASP A 439 7.57 1.08 0.57
C ASP A 439 7.07 1.79 -0.69
N VAL A 440 5.75 1.79 -0.92
CA VAL A 440 5.16 2.53 -2.03
C VAL A 440 5.40 4.03 -1.87
N ARG A 441 5.14 4.59 -0.69
CA ARG A 441 5.34 6.02 -0.43
C ARG A 441 6.78 6.44 -0.68
N ALA A 442 7.74 5.60 -0.29
CA ALA A 442 9.15 5.82 -0.57
C ALA A 442 9.40 5.90 -2.09
N GLY A 443 8.87 4.95 -2.87
CA GLY A 443 9.06 4.89 -4.33
C GLY A 443 8.37 5.99 -5.14
N LEU A 444 7.37 6.72 -4.59
CA LEU A 444 6.59 7.70 -5.38
C LEU A 444 7.46 8.75 -6.10
N ALA A 445 8.58 9.15 -5.51
CA ALA A 445 9.49 10.13 -6.12
C ALA A 445 10.16 9.64 -7.42
N ALA A 446 10.36 8.32 -7.57
CA ALA A 446 10.87 7.71 -8.81
C ALA A 446 9.78 7.55 -9.89
N ASN A 447 8.50 7.78 -9.57
CA ASN A 447 7.37 7.44 -10.42
C ASN A 447 6.46 8.66 -10.71
N PRO A 448 6.95 9.67 -11.46
CA PRO A 448 6.23 10.95 -11.67
C PRO A 448 4.93 10.85 -12.49
N HIS A 449 4.66 9.69 -13.09
CA HIS A 449 3.38 9.38 -13.76
C HIS A 449 2.27 9.03 -12.77
N VAL A 450 2.59 8.69 -11.52
CA VAL A 450 1.61 8.49 -10.44
C VAL A 450 1.08 9.86 -10.00
N LYS A 451 -0.21 10.12 -10.27
CA LYS A 451 -0.88 11.39 -9.95
C LYS A 451 -1.52 11.41 -8.57
N PHE A 452 -1.80 10.23 -8.03
CA PHE A 452 -2.40 10.07 -6.71
C PHE A 452 -2.09 8.69 -6.16
N TYR A 453 -1.88 8.63 -4.85
CA TYR A 453 -1.74 7.40 -4.10
C TYR A 453 -2.41 7.50 -2.73
N ASN A 454 -3.16 6.47 -2.34
CA ASN A 454 -3.58 6.27 -0.96
C ASN A 454 -3.58 4.79 -0.57
N GLY A 455 -2.72 4.41 0.37
CA GLY A 455 -2.75 3.09 1.01
C GLY A 455 -3.28 3.07 2.44
N GLY A 456 -3.81 4.19 2.94
CA GLY A 456 -4.34 4.30 4.31
C GLY A 456 -5.74 3.71 4.48
N TYR A 457 -6.62 3.92 3.50
CA TYR A 457 -8.05 3.60 3.62
C TYR A 457 -8.54 2.54 2.63
N ARG A 458 -9.65 1.89 2.99
CA ARG A 458 -10.36 0.88 2.19
C ARG A 458 -11.61 1.51 1.57
N GLY A 459 -12.22 0.88 0.56
CA GLY A 459 -13.34 1.48 -0.17
C GLY A 459 -13.49 0.99 -1.60
N TYR A 460 -13.83 1.89 -2.52
CA TYR A 460 -14.16 1.59 -3.91
C TYR A 460 -14.06 2.83 -4.81
N VAL A 461 -14.33 2.73 -6.11
CA VAL A 461 -14.35 3.90 -7.01
C VAL A 461 -15.70 4.01 -7.69
N ILE A 462 -16.27 5.22 -7.74
CA ILE A 462 -17.44 5.55 -8.56
C ILE A 462 -16.95 6.24 -9.83
N CYS A 463 -17.49 5.85 -10.98
CA CYS A 463 -17.26 6.50 -12.26
C CYS A 463 -18.56 7.12 -12.79
N ASP A 464 -18.54 8.42 -13.07
CA ASP A 464 -19.61 9.19 -13.72
C ASP A 464 -19.11 9.62 -15.11
N VAL A 465 -19.68 9.04 -16.16
CA VAL A 465 -19.16 9.10 -17.51
C VAL A 465 -20.18 9.73 -18.44
N THR A 466 -19.73 10.67 -19.27
CA THR A 466 -20.51 11.28 -20.34
C THR A 466 -19.70 11.30 -21.63
N GLU A 467 -20.27 11.75 -22.74
CA GLU A 467 -19.51 11.91 -23.98
C GLU A 467 -18.29 12.84 -23.84
N LYS A 468 -18.32 13.80 -22.90
CA LYS A 468 -17.30 14.85 -22.78
C LYS A 468 -16.26 14.59 -21.69
N ARG A 469 -16.59 13.77 -20.70
CA ARG A 469 -15.78 13.58 -19.50
C ARG A 469 -16.00 12.22 -18.86
N TRP A 470 -14.95 11.74 -18.22
CA TRP A 470 -14.96 10.62 -17.30
C TRP A 470 -14.54 11.14 -15.93
N ARG A 471 -15.44 11.15 -14.96
CA ARG A 471 -15.13 11.50 -13.57
C ARG A 471 -15.00 10.23 -12.72
N ALA A 472 -13.94 10.13 -11.92
CA ALA A 472 -13.73 9.07 -10.96
C ALA A 472 -13.68 9.66 -9.55
N ASP A 473 -14.62 9.25 -8.68
CA ASP A 473 -14.64 9.58 -7.25
C ASP A 473 -14.09 8.38 -6.47
N LEU A 474 -12.93 8.57 -5.83
CA LEU A 474 -12.29 7.54 -5.02
C LEU A 474 -12.97 7.55 -3.65
N ARG A 475 -13.74 6.51 -3.34
CA ARG A 475 -14.55 6.39 -2.11
C ARG A 475 -13.77 5.61 -1.07
N ILE A 476 -13.74 6.12 0.16
CA ILE A 476 -13.11 5.48 1.31
C ILE A 476 -14.10 5.27 2.46
N VAL A 477 -13.82 4.28 3.31
CA VAL A 477 -14.38 4.16 4.66
C VAL A 477 -13.27 4.40 5.70
N LEU A 478 -13.60 5.05 6.81
CA LEU A 478 -12.59 5.38 7.83
C LEU A 478 -12.03 4.14 8.54
N SER A 479 -12.81 3.07 8.63
CA SER A 479 -12.41 1.79 9.19
C SER A 479 -13.19 0.65 8.56
N ALA A 480 -12.54 -0.21 7.78
CA ALA A 480 -13.18 -1.39 7.22
C ALA A 480 -13.63 -2.42 8.27
N ARG A 481 -13.11 -2.33 9.50
CA ARG A 481 -13.46 -3.22 10.62
C ARG A 481 -14.74 -2.82 11.35
N ASP A 482 -15.23 -1.60 11.12
CA ASP A 482 -16.45 -1.08 11.73
C ASP A 482 -17.59 -1.13 10.70
N ALA A 483 -18.60 -1.97 10.93
CA ALA A 483 -19.78 -2.08 10.06
C ALA A 483 -20.52 -0.74 9.93
N ALA A 484 -20.41 0.13 10.93
CA ALA A 484 -21.05 1.44 10.90
C ALA A 484 -20.21 2.52 10.19
N SER A 485 -18.98 2.21 9.76
CA SER A 485 -17.98 3.22 9.37
C SER A 485 -18.45 4.16 8.26
N PRO A 486 -18.42 5.49 8.46
CA PRO A 486 -18.85 6.44 7.44
C PRO A 486 -17.92 6.42 6.22
N ALA A 487 -18.48 6.77 5.07
CA ALA A 487 -17.78 6.80 3.80
C ALA A 487 -17.65 8.22 3.22
N TYR A 488 -16.54 8.50 2.56
CA TYR A 488 -16.16 9.82 2.04
C TYR A 488 -15.50 9.70 0.67
N THR A 489 -15.49 10.79 -0.10
CA THR A 489 -14.68 10.86 -1.32
C THR A 489 -13.31 11.41 -0.95
N ILE A 490 -12.27 10.59 -1.10
CA ILE A 490 -10.90 11.00 -0.76
C ILE A 490 -10.32 11.96 -1.80
N ALA A 491 -10.60 11.68 -3.07
CA ALA A 491 -10.21 12.52 -4.18
C ALA A 491 -11.12 12.22 -5.38
N ALA A 492 -11.25 13.20 -6.26
CA ALA A 492 -12.00 13.10 -7.50
C ALA A 492 -11.13 13.58 -8.67
N PHE A 493 -11.14 12.78 -9.72
CA PHE A 493 -10.33 13.00 -10.92
C PHE A 493 -11.23 13.04 -12.14
N GLU A 494 -10.82 13.79 -13.15
CA GLU A 494 -11.50 13.84 -14.44
C GLU A 494 -10.52 13.57 -15.59
N VAL A 495 -10.99 12.80 -16.57
CA VAL A 495 -10.37 12.68 -17.90
C VAL A 495 -11.32 13.35 -18.89
N ARG A 496 -10.80 14.22 -19.75
CA ARG A 496 -11.60 14.90 -20.79
C ARG A 496 -11.57 14.10 -22.08
N ASP A 497 -12.65 14.18 -22.84
CA ASP A 497 -12.69 13.64 -24.20
C ASP A 497 -11.51 14.16 -25.05
N GLY A 498 -10.80 13.24 -25.69
CA GLY A 498 -9.64 13.50 -26.53
C GLY A 498 -8.34 13.84 -25.79
N VAL A 499 -8.34 13.88 -24.44
CA VAL A 499 -7.17 14.27 -23.63
C VAL A 499 -6.82 13.17 -22.63
N PRO A 500 -5.84 12.30 -22.95
CA PRO A 500 -5.34 11.31 -22.01
C PRO A 500 -4.70 11.94 -20.76
N GLY A 501 -4.79 11.23 -19.64
CA GLY A 501 -4.32 11.71 -18.33
C GLY A 501 -5.44 12.30 -17.49
N ALA A 502 -5.44 11.99 -16.20
CA ALA A 502 -6.42 12.50 -15.25
C ALA A 502 -5.90 13.77 -14.56
N TYR A 503 -6.80 14.72 -14.33
CA TYR A 503 -6.53 15.88 -13.47
C TYR A 503 -7.50 15.89 -12.30
N ARG A 504 -7.01 16.31 -11.13
CA ARG A 504 -7.83 16.39 -9.93
C ARG A 504 -8.82 17.55 -10.03
N ILE A 505 -10.06 17.33 -9.63
CA ILE A 505 -11.17 18.30 -9.74
C ILE A 505 -11.82 18.67 -8.42
N ASP A 506 -11.42 18.04 -7.32
CA ASP A 506 -11.89 18.36 -5.98
C ASP A 506 -10.75 18.75 -5.05
N ALA A 507 -11.12 19.32 -3.90
CA ALA A 507 -10.23 19.37 -2.74
C ALA A 507 -10.33 18.07 -1.90
N GLY A 508 -11.44 17.32 -2.00
CA GLY A 508 -11.80 16.15 -1.16
C GLY A 508 -12.86 16.49 -0.10
N ASP A 509 -13.44 15.49 0.58
CA ASP A 509 -14.22 15.70 1.82
C ASP A 509 -13.25 15.79 3.03
N GLY A 510 -13.57 16.56 4.09
CA GLY A 510 -12.72 16.62 5.30
C GLY A 510 -11.81 17.86 5.37
N ILE A 511 -10.60 17.73 5.93
CA ILE A 511 -9.64 18.83 6.08
C ILE A 511 -8.68 18.83 4.88
N VAL A 512 -8.63 19.96 4.19
CA VAL A 512 -7.86 20.15 2.95
C VAL A 512 -7.05 21.44 3.06
N GLY A 513 -5.89 21.53 2.42
CA GLY A 513 -5.13 22.78 2.38
C GLY A 513 -3.68 22.58 1.99
N ARG A 514 -2.84 23.57 2.28
CA ARG A 514 -1.40 23.50 1.99
C ARG A 514 -0.54 23.96 3.16
N VAL A 515 0.61 23.31 3.30
CA VAL A 515 1.70 23.79 4.15
C VAL A 515 2.74 24.49 3.30
N THR A 516 3.07 25.74 3.66
CA THR A 516 4.02 26.58 2.93
C THR A 516 5.06 27.20 3.86
N ASP A 517 6.23 27.51 3.31
CA ASP A 517 7.23 28.35 3.99
C ASP A 517 6.69 29.78 4.12
N ALA A 518 6.65 30.30 5.34
CA ALA A 518 6.08 31.62 5.62
C ALA A 518 6.83 32.78 4.94
N ALA A 519 8.13 32.61 4.64
CA ALA A 519 8.96 33.64 4.03
C ALA A 519 8.93 33.58 2.51
N THR A 520 8.95 32.37 1.91
CA THR A 520 9.05 32.21 0.45
C THR A 520 7.72 31.91 -0.24
N GLY A 521 6.72 31.40 0.50
CA GLY A 521 5.47 30.89 -0.05
C GLY A 521 5.60 29.55 -0.78
N ALA A 522 6.79 28.94 -0.78
CA ALA A 522 7.01 27.63 -1.39
C ALA A 522 6.26 26.53 -0.64
N ALA A 523 5.71 25.56 -1.38
CA ALA A 523 5.13 24.35 -0.83
C ALA A 523 6.19 23.55 -0.05
N LEU A 524 5.78 22.99 1.10
CA LEU A 524 6.67 22.18 1.93
C LEU A 524 6.37 20.69 1.76
N LEU A 525 7.33 19.97 1.20
CA LEU A 525 7.38 18.51 1.17
C LEU A 525 7.75 17.98 2.56
N ASN A 526 7.30 16.76 2.87
CA ASN A 526 7.75 16.00 4.04
C ASN A 526 7.44 16.65 5.40
N VAL A 527 6.35 17.41 5.49
CA VAL A 527 5.85 17.94 6.77
C VAL A 527 4.83 16.97 7.34
N GLN A 528 5.07 16.49 8.56
CA GLN A 528 4.11 15.63 9.27
C GLN A 528 2.89 16.44 9.66
N VAL A 529 1.70 15.90 9.37
CA VAL A 529 0.39 16.44 9.74
C VAL A 529 -0.31 15.44 10.64
N THR A 530 -0.72 15.86 11.84
CA THR A 530 -1.56 15.07 12.73
C THR A 530 -2.89 15.76 13.00
N VAL A 531 -3.98 14.98 13.06
CA VAL A 531 -5.30 15.46 13.43
C VAL A 531 -5.72 14.76 14.71
N THR A 532 -5.96 15.52 15.77
CA THR A 532 -6.33 14.99 17.09
C THR A 532 -7.73 15.44 17.48
N ARG A 533 -8.47 14.54 18.14
CA ARG A 533 -9.77 14.84 18.76
C ARG A 533 -9.56 15.68 20.02
N THR A 534 -10.64 16.27 20.52
CA THR A 534 -10.64 17.06 21.76
C THR A 534 -10.24 16.25 23.01
N ASP A 535 -10.33 14.93 22.96
CA ASP A 535 -9.88 14.02 24.04
C ASP A 535 -8.38 13.67 23.95
N GLY A 536 -7.67 14.23 22.97
CA GLY A 536 -6.25 13.98 22.72
C GLY A 536 -5.96 12.75 21.84
N SER A 537 -6.97 11.96 21.47
CA SER A 537 -6.76 10.81 20.57
C SER A 537 -6.43 11.26 19.16
N GLN A 538 -5.40 10.67 18.57
CA GLN A 538 -5.05 10.90 17.17
C GLN A 538 -6.02 10.19 16.24
N LEU A 539 -6.52 10.91 15.25
CA LEU A 539 -7.39 10.42 14.19
C LEU A 539 -6.61 10.15 12.89
N VAL A 540 -5.74 11.08 12.50
CA VAL A 540 -4.93 10.99 11.27
C VAL A 540 -3.48 11.35 11.61
N ALA A 541 -2.53 10.63 11.00
CA ALA A 541 -1.16 11.07 10.81
C ALA A 541 -0.79 10.84 9.34
N SER A 542 -0.24 11.88 8.71
CA SER A 542 0.14 11.86 7.30
C SER A 542 1.33 12.81 7.08
N THR A 543 1.81 12.88 5.85
CA THR A 543 2.90 13.78 5.47
C THR A 543 2.54 14.47 4.15
N THR A 544 2.90 15.75 4.03
CA THR A 544 2.71 16.52 2.80
C THR A 544 3.56 16.01 1.64
N ASP A 545 3.01 16.10 0.42
CA ASP A 545 3.67 15.78 -0.85
C ASP A 545 4.48 16.98 -1.41
N PRO A 546 5.09 16.90 -2.61
CA PRO A 546 5.83 18.03 -3.20
C PRO A 546 4.99 19.28 -3.46
N SER A 547 3.67 19.15 -3.53
CA SER A 547 2.74 20.27 -3.67
C SER A 547 2.40 20.93 -2.33
N GLY A 548 2.85 20.34 -1.22
CA GLY A 548 2.60 20.79 0.15
C GLY A 548 1.19 20.48 0.62
N GLU A 549 0.45 19.61 -0.07
CA GLU A 549 -0.95 19.39 0.19
C GLU A 549 -1.19 18.64 1.51
N VAL A 550 -2.17 19.13 2.26
CA VAL A 550 -2.73 18.48 3.44
C VAL A 550 -4.07 17.88 3.05
N LEU A 551 -4.22 16.58 3.29
CA LEU A 551 -5.49 15.89 3.15
C LEU A 551 -5.70 14.99 4.38
N ALA A 552 -6.66 15.35 5.24
CA ALA A 552 -6.98 14.57 6.43
C ALA A 552 -8.49 14.40 6.59
N PHE A 553 -8.92 13.15 6.67
CA PHE A 553 -10.34 12.83 6.84
C PHE A 553 -10.72 12.86 8.31
N ALA A 554 -11.77 13.61 8.60
CA ALA A 554 -12.41 13.58 9.89
C ALA A 554 -13.93 13.61 9.75
N PRO A 555 -14.67 12.85 10.58
CA PRO A 555 -16.10 13.07 10.71
C PRO A 555 -16.44 14.52 11.09
N PRO A 556 -17.68 14.96 10.93
CA PRO A 556 -18.11 16.24 11.45
C PRO A 556 -17.82 16.35 12.96
N GLY A 557 -17.14 17.41 13.38
CA GLY A 557 -16.63 17.54 14.75
C GLY A 557 -15.56 18.61 14.92
N ASN A 558 -15.01 18.72 16.12
CA ASN A 558 -13.91 19.64 16.45
C ASN A 558 -12.61 18.87 16.65
N TYR A 559 -11.53 19.39 16.06
CA TYR A 559 -10.22 18.75 16.03
C TYR A 559 -9.11 19.79 16.20
N THR A 560 -7.90 19.31 16.50
CA THR A 560 -6.67 20.10 16.38
C THR A 560 -5.80 19.48 15.29
N VAL A 561 -5.40 20.29 14.31
CA VAL A 561 -4.42 19.91 13.29
C VAL A 561 -3.06 20.45 13.72
N ALA A 562 -2.09 19.57 13.91
CA ALA A 562 -0.71 19.94 14.19
C ALA A 562 0.18 19.59 13.01
N VAL A 563 1.08 20.50 12.66
CA VAL A 563 2.08 20.32 11.61
C VAL A 563 3.49 20.46 12.17
N ASN A 564 4.33 19.49 11.85
CA ASN A 564 5.71 19.42 12.33
C ASN A 564 6.64 19.04 11.17
N GLY A 565 7.56 19.94 10.84
CA GLY A 565 8.55 19.74 9.79
C GLY A 565 9.94 20.04 10.32
N VAL A 566 10.92 19.24 9.89
CA VAL A 566 12.34 19.49 10.21
C VAL A 566 12.73 20.88 9.70
N GLY A 567 13.42 21.67 10.53
CA GLY A 567 13.81 23.03 10.15
C GLY A 567 12.75 24.11 10.40
N TYR A 568 11.58 23.75 10.94
CA TYR A 568 10.48 24.69 11.18
C TYR A 568 9.95 24.65 12.61
N GLU A 569 9.34 25.75 13.03
CA GLU A 569 8.57 25.80 14.27
C GLU A 569 7.23 25.05 14.07
N PRO A 570 6.88 24.09 14.94
CA PRO A 570 5.63 23.37 14.82
C PRO A 570 4.45 24.29 15.11
N VAL A 571 3.33 24.04 14.42
CA VAL A 571 2.13 24.87 14.52
C VAL A 571 0.92 23.96 14.74
N SER A 572 0.01 24.37 15.64
CA SER A 572 -1.26 23.69 15.86
C SER A 572 -2.43 24.63 15.67
N HIS A 573 -3.45 24.20 14.94
CA HIS A 573 -4.65 24.98 14.67
C HIS A 573 -5.91 24.17 15.03
N PRO A 574 -6.86 24.75 15.78
CA PRO A 574 -8.18 24.14 15.95
C PRO A 574 -8.96 24.23 14.64
N VAL A 575 -9.67 23.17 14.29
CA VAL A 575 -10.54 23.11 13.12
C VAL A 575 -11.89 22.49 13.46
N THR A 576 -12.95 22.97 12.80
CA THR A 576 -14.26 22.35 12.84
C THR A 576 -14.57 21.78 11.46
N VAL A 577 -14.85 20.48 11.43
CA VAL A 577 -15.27 19.78 10.21
C VAL A 577 -16.78 19.70 10.19
N VAL A 578 -17.37 20.04 9.04
CA VAL A 578 -18.82 20.03 8.81
C VAL A 578 -19.12 19.06 7.68
N GLN A 579 -20.25 18.37 7.76
CA GLN A 579 -20.63 17.38 6.75
C GLN A 579 -20.81 18.02 5.37
N GLY A 580 -20.20 17.42 4.34
CA GLY A 580 -20.37 17.83 2.94
C GLY A 580 -19.74 19.17 2.56
N ILE A 581 -18.93 19.76 3.44
CA ILE A 581 -18.18 20.99 3.18
C ILE A 581 -16.71 20.72 3.51
N PRO A 582 -15.77 20.85 2.56
CA PRO A 582 -14.36 20.77 2.87
C PRO A 582 -13.96 21.89 3.83
N THR A 583 -13.23 21.53 4.88
CA THR A 583 -12.60 22.47 5.80
C THR A 583 -11.22 22.84 5.26
N GLU A 584 -11.11 24.02 4.68
CA GLU A 584 -9.84 24.55 4.19
C GLU A 584 -8.94 25.01 5.35
N LEU A 585 -7.68 24.59 5.35
CA LEU A 585 -6.66 24.93 6.32
C LEU A 585 -5.29 25.08 5.65
N ASP A 586 -4.95 26.30 5.25
CA ASP A 586 -3.60 26.64 4.82
C ASP A 586 -2.73 27.06 6.01
N LEU A 587 -1.57 26.41 6.15
CA LEU A 587 -0.63 26.62 7.24
C LEU A 587 0.69 27.17 6.72
N ARG A 588 1.19 28.21 7.39
CA ARG A 588 2.50 28.81 7.07
C ARG A 588 3.47 28.51 8.20
N LEU A 589 4.59 27.88 7.87
CA LEU A 589 5.63 27.52 8.83
C LEU A 589 6.78 28.53 8.80
N HIS A 590 7.23 28.93 9.99
CA HIS A 590 8.40 29.76 10.17
C HIS A 590 9.63 28.88 10.42
N ARG A 591 10.78 29.28 9.87
CA ARG A 591 12.05 28.59 10.10
C ARG A 591 12.41 28.56 11.58
N ALA A 592 12.87 27.40 12.04
CA ALA A 592 13.25 27.19 13.43
C ALA A 592 14.53 27.93 13.78
N SER A 593 14.58 28.50 14.98
CA SER A 593 15.84 28.98 15.56
C SER A 593 16.63 27.84 16.20
N THR A 594 17.93 28.02 16.38
CA THR A 594 18.79 27.05 17.08
C THR A 594 18.27 26.75 18.50
N ARG A 595 18.04 25.46 18.80
CA ARG A 595 17.52 25.01 20.10
C ARG A 595 18.01 23.63 20.53
N ALA A 596 17.87 23.33 21.81
CA ALA A 596 17.98 22.00 22.41
C ALA A 596 16.96 21.85 23.56
N GLY A 597 16.17 20.78 23.55
CA GLY A 597 15.23 20.50 24.64
C GLY A 597 14.17 19.45 24.28
N THR A 598 13.37 19.09 25.27
CA THR A 598 12.26 18.13 25.14
C THR A 598 11.03 18.74 24.47
N GLY A 599 9.98 17.93 24.29
CA GLY A 599 8.67 18.34 23.77
C GLY A 599 8.58 18.43 22.24
N ARG A 600 9.65 18.11 21.52
CA ARG A 600 9.66 17.97 20.06
C ARG A 600 10.03 16.54 19.67
N ILE A 601 9.68 16.19 18.44
CA ILE A 601 10.08 14.95 17.76
C ILE A 601 10.66 15.33 16.41
N VAL A 602 11.59 14.52 15.90
CA VAL A 602 12.05 14.63 14.51
C VAL A 602 11.07 13.80 13.68
N PRO A 603 10.28 14.39 12.77
CA PRO A 603 9.25 13.63 12.07
C PRO A 603 9.87 12.63 11.09
N GLY A 604 9.39 11.39 11.10
CA GLY A 604 9.74 10.40 10.10
C GLY A 604 9.17 9.01 10.38
N PRO A 605 9.14 8.12 9.38
CA PRO A 605 8.65 6.75 9.54
C PRO A 605 9.47 5.89 10.51
N GLN A 606 10.74 6.22 10.73
CA GLN A 606 11.64 5.50 11.66
C GLN A 606 11.92 6.27 12.94
N SER A 607 11.20 7.37 13.19
CA SER A 607 11.42 8.16 14.41
C SER A 607 11.07 7.34 15.64
N GLU A 608 12.08 7.10 16.46
CA GLU A 608 11.96 6.37 17.72
C GLU A 608 11.84 7.31 18.91
N ALA A 609 12.40 8.52 18.80
CA ALA A 609 12.47 9.45 19.91
C ALA A 609 11.07 9.95 20.33
N GLY A 610 10.79 9.84 21.63
CA GLY A 610 9.60 10.38 22.24
C GLY A 610 9.75 11.85 22.60
N THR A 611 8.64 12.49 22.97
CA THR A 611 8.65 13.89 23.47
C THR A 611 9.47 14.10 24.74
N SER A 612 9.86 13.02 25.44
CA SER A 612 10.78 13.05 26.58
C SER A 612 12.26 13.16 26.21
N ASP A 613 12.62 12.84 24.97
CA ASP A 613 14.00 12.89 24.50
C ASP A 613 14.41 14.31 24.09
N LEU A 614 15.72 14.54 23.94
CA LEU A 614 16.26 15.87 23.67
C LEU A 614 16.44 16.08 22.17
N VAL A 615 15.72 17.04 21.60
CA VAL A 615 15.88 17.42 20.19
C VAL A 615 16.75 18.66 20.09
N LEU A 616 17.89 18.53 19.42
CA LEU A 616 18.73 19.63 18.95
C LEU A 616 18.35 19.96 17.51
N GLY A 617 18.08 21.22 17.18
CA GLY A 617 17.70 21.59 15.82
C GLY A 617 17.97 23.05 15.47
N ASN A 618 18.13 23.32 14.18
CA ASN A 618 18.13 24.64 13.56
C ASN A 618 17.21 24.62 12.32
N ASP A 619 17.35 25.58 11.41
CA ASP A 619 16.57 25.73 10.18
C ASP A 619 16.99 24.78 9.03
N LEU A 620 18.02 23.95 9.25
CA LEU A 620 18.62 23.06 8.26
C LEU A 620 18.60 21.58 8.68
N VAL A 621 18.73 21.27 9.98
CA VAL A 621 18.86 19.90 10.49
C VAL A 621 18.27 19.76 11.89
N ALA A 622 17.76 18.57 12.23
CA ALA A 622 17.37 18.21 13.58
C ALA A 622 17.90 16.81 13.96
N LEU A 623 18.35 16.66 15.21
CA LEU A 623 18.87 15.44 15.80
C LEU A 623 18.17 15.19 17.14
N ALA A 624 17.60 14.01 17.32
CA ALA A 624 17.11 13.56 18.62
C ALA A 624 18.19 12.74 19.34
N VAL A 625 18.43 13.06 20.61
CA VAL A 625 19.32 12.32 21.50
C VAL A 625 18.48 11.70 22.62
N SER A 626 18.57 10.38 22.77
CA SER A 626 17.85 9.64 23.81
C SER A 626 18.15 10.20 25.20
N ALA A 627 17.10 10.52 25.94
CA ALA A 627 17.15 10.83 27.37
C ALA A 627 16.29 9.85 28.20
N GLY A 628 15.39 9.09 27.56
CA GLY A 628 14.58 8.07 28.22
C GLY A 628 14.18 6.90 27.33
N THR A 629 14.20 7.06 26.00
CA THR A 629 13.85 6.00 25.06
C THR A 629 14.97 4.95 24.96
N ASP A 630 14.59 3.66 25.00
CA ASP A 630 15.50 2.53 24.82
C ASP A 630 15.20 1.83 23.50
N ASP A 631 16.16 1.88 22.59
CA ASP A 631 16.18 1.18 21.32
C ASP A 631 16.50 -0.31 21.58
N PRO A 632 15.72 -1.27 21.05
CA PRO A 632 15.97 -2.70 21.25
C PRO A 632 17.35 -3.21 20.75
N GLN A 633 17.89 -2.64 19.68
CA GLN A 633 19.21 -2.94 19.11
C GLN A 633 20.34 -2.36 19.97
N LEU A 634 20.13 -1.21 20.60
CA LEU A 634 21.07 -0.57 21.53
C LEU A 634 20.71 -0.76 23.02
N SER A 635 19.86 -1.75 23.32
CA SER A 635 19.23 -1.86 24.63
C SER A 635 20.21 -1.81 25.80
N GLY A 636 19.89 -0.93 26.74
CA GLY A 636 20.67 -0.69 27.96
C GLY A 636 21.88 0.22 27.78
N VAL A 637 22.14 0.73 26.57
CA VAL A 637 23.16 1.77 26.29
C VAL A 637 22.66 2.91 25.41
N THR A 638 21.38 2.92 25.04
CA THR A 638 20.73 3.91 24.17
C THR A 638 20.80 5.34 24.71
N VAL A 639 20.73 5.52 26.04
CA VAL A 639 20.74 6.85 26.66
C VAL A 639 21.97 7.65 26.22
N GLY A 640 21.74 8.87 25.72
CA GLY A 640 22.78 9.77 25.19
C GLY A 640 23.21 9.50 23.75
N LYS A 641 22.59 8.53 23.06
CA LYS A 641 22.82 8.22 21.65
C LYS A 641 21.81 8.96 20.75
N PRO A 642 22.23 9.37 19.54
CA PRO A 642 21.32 9.72 18.46
C PRO A 642 20.32 8.60 18.18
N LEU A 643 19.04 8.96 18.17
CA LEU A 643 17.95 8.12 17.67
C LEU A 643 17.60 8.58 16.27
N ASP A 644 17.06 9.79 16.18
CA ASP A 644 16.53 10.33 14.93
C ASP A 644 17.42 11.44 14.37
N LEU A 645 17.52 11.53 13.05
CA LEU A 645 18.26 12.59 12.36
C LEU A 645 17.62 12.89 11.02
N ALA A 646 17.35 14.16 10.74
CA ALA A 646 16.82 14.56 9.45
C ALA A 646 17.25 15.97 9.02
N ALA A 647 17.34 16.17 7.71
CA ALA A 647 17.51 17.45 7.04
C ALA A 647 16.17 18.16 6.84
N VAL A 648 16.20 19.48 6.66
CA VAL A 648 15.00 20.26 6.33
C VAL A 648 14.36 19.79 5.02
N GLY A 649 13.03 19.62 5.04
CA GLY A 649 12.27 19.10 3.90
C GLY A 649 12.45 17.59 3.66
N ARG A 650 12.97 16.87 4.65
CA ARG A 650 13.15 15.42 4.65
C ARG A 650 12.53 14.81 5.91
N LEU A 651 12.27 13.51 5.86
CA LEU A 651 11.82 12.73 7.01
C LEU A 651 12.98 11.95 7.61
N ASP A 652 12.91 11.73 8.92
CA ASP A 652 13.81 10.80 9.60
C ASP A 652 13.59 9.37 9.09
N GLN A 653 14.68 8.76 8.66
CA GLN A 653 14.69 7.36 8.22
C GLN A 653 15.75 6.58 8.97
N LEU A 654 16.64 7.26 9.68
CA LEU A 654 17.73 6.62 10.38
C LEU A 654 17.16 5.64 11.43
N ASP A 655 17.75 4.45 11.53
CA ASP A 655 17.45 3.51 12.62
C ASP A 655 18.09 4.03 13.91
N TRP A 656 19.42 4.16 13.94
CA TRP A 656 20.15 4.83 15.03
C TRP A 656 21.59 5.20 14.63
N ILE A 657 22.24 6.02 15.47
CA ILE A 657 23.71 6.17 15.41
C ILE A 657 24.37 5.91 16.75
N ASN A 658 25.34 4.99 16.77
CA ASN A 658 26.05 4.65 17.99
C ASN A 658 27.33 5.47 18.15
N LEU A 659 27.19 6.64 18.79
CA LEU A 659 28.27 7.60 19.05
C LEU A 659 28.67 7.65 20.54
N PRO A 660 29.95 7.48 20.89
CA PRO A 660 30.90 6.56 20.28
C PRO A 660 30.79 5.17 20.93
N TYR A 661 31.52 4.19 20.39
CA TYR A 661 31.83 2.94 21.10
C TYR A 661 33.28 2.95 21.64
N ALA A 662 33.57 2.10 22.62
CA ALA A 662 34.90 1.89 23.20
C ALA A 662 35.11 0.41 23.53
N SER A 663 35.64 -0.34 22.56
CA SER A 663 35.82 -1.79 22.63
C SER A 663 37.24 -2.19 23.01
N ALA A 664 37.40 -3.22 23.85
CA ALA A 664 38.71 -3.76 24.20
C ALA A 664 39.37 -4.52 23.03
N THR A 665 38.58 -5.02 22.08
CA THR A 665 39.04 -5.72 20.87
C THR A 665 38.56 -4.98 19.62
N GLN A 666 39.28 -5.17 18.50
CA GLN A 666 38.84 -4.59 17.23
C GLN A 666 37.47 -5.17 16.85
N PRO A 667 36.43 -4.35 16.64
CA PRO A 667 35.14 -4.84 16.19
C PRO A 667 35.25 -5.54 14.84
N ARG A 668 34.70 -6.75 14.71
CA ARG A 668 34.68 -7.56 13.48
C ARG A 668 33.38 -8.35 13.42
N GLY A 669 32.97 -8.80 12.24
CA GLY A 669 31.74 -9.57 12.02
C GLY A 669 30.66 -8.81 11.24
N GLY A 670 29.43 -9.32 11.25
CA GLY A 670 28.34 -8.82 10.40
C GLY A 670 27.47 -7.69 10.95
N ASN A 671 27.73 -7.22 12.18
CA ASN A 671 26.69 -6.57 12.98
C ASN A 671 27.19 -5.30 13.70
N ALA A 672 26.89 -4.12 13.16
CA ALA A 672 27.30 -2.85 13.77
C ALA A 672 26.66 -2.59 15.14
N TRP A 673 25.40 -3.02 15.33
CA TRP A 673 24.64 -2.90 16.59
C TRP A 673 25.27 -3.62 17.79
N GLN A 674 26.23 -4.53 17.58
CA GLN A 674 26.89 -5.22 18.69
C GLN A 674 27.80 -4.30 19.52
N GLN A 675 28.09 -3.09 19.06
CA GLN A 675 29.03 -2.16 19.70
C GLN A 675 28.44 -1.41 20.92
N ARG A 676 27.81 -2.13 21.85
CA ARG A 676 27.12 -1.58 23.04
C ARG A 676 28.07 -1.27 24.20
N THR A 677 29.19 -0.63 23.91
CA THR A 677 30.33 -0.56 24.85
C THR A 677 30.47 0.76 25.59
N VAL A 678 29.63 1.76 25.34
CA VAL A 678 29.58 3.02 26.10
C VAL A 678 28.18 3.21 26.63
N ARG A 679 28.05 3.28 27.96
CA ARG A 679 26.77 3.51 28.65
C ARG A 679 26.77 4.89 29.27
N SER A 680 25.90 5.78 28.79
CA SER A 680 25.62 7.05 29.48
C SER A 680 24.71 6.81 30.68
N THR A 681 24.97 7.53 31.76
CA THR A 681 24.16 7.54 32.99
C THR A 681 23.45 8.86 33.23
N ALA A 682 23.81 9.91 32.47
CA ALA A 682 23.17 11.21 32.52
C ALA A 682 23.20 11.86 31.13
N VAL A 683 22.13 12.59 30.82
CA VAL A 683 22.03 13.48 29.66
C VAL A 683 21.45 14.80 30.13
N GLU A 684 22.09 15.92 29.79
CA GLU A 684 21.68 17.25 30.23
C GLU A 684 21.81 18.30 29.13
N VAL A 685 20.95 19.31 29.17
CA VAL A 685 21.02 20.47 28.29
C VAL A 685 21.99 21.49 28.88
N LEU A 686 23.09 21.78 28.18
CA LEU A 686 24.06 22.80 28.58
C LEU A 686 23.63 24.20 28.12
N SER A 687 23.04 24.29 26.92
CA SER A 687 22.47 25.53 26.38
C SER A 687 21.26 25.17 25.53
N ALA A 688 20.13 25.84 25.76
CA ALA A 688 18.85 25.45 25.18
C ALA A 688 18.46 26.23 23.92
N THR A 689 19.06 27.40 23.66
CA THR A 689 18.61 28.35 22.62
C THR A 689 19.77 29.06 21.94
N ALA A 690 19.49 29.78 20.86
CA ALA A 690 20.45 30.60 20.11
C ALA A 690 21.35 31.50 20.99
N PRO A 691 22.60 31.79 20.56
CA PRO A 691 23.19 31.45 19.25
C PRO A 691 23.78 30.02 19.19
N VAL A 692 23.73 29.25 20.28
CA VAL A 692 24.31 27.91 20.36
C VAL A 692 23.45 27.07 21.28
N ALA A 693 23.00 25.92 20.81
CA ALA A 693 22.37 24.93 21.67
C ALA A 693 23.25 23.68 21.78
N SER A 694 23.30 23.08 22.96
CA SER A 694 24.17 21.94 23.22
C SER A 694 23.66 21.03 24.32
N VAL A 695 23.88 19.74 24.12
CA VAL A 695 23.50 18.65 25.03
C VAL A 695 24.75 17.84 25.36
N ARG A 696 24.86 17.40 26.61
CA ARG A 696 25.96 16.56 27.09
C ARG A 696 25.44 15.23 27.59
N ALA A 697 26.01 14.15 27.11
CA ALA A 697 25.84 12.80 27.62
C ALA A 697 27.12 12.37 28.35
N MET A 698 26.97 11.80 29.55
CA MET A 698 28.10 11.38 30.40
C MET A 698 27.95 9.93 30.79
N GLY A 699 29.04 9.16 30.68
CA GLY A 699 29.05 7.73 30.94
C GLY A 699 30.44 7.13 31.08
N THR A 700 30.49 5.80 31.03
CA THR A 700 31.72 5.02 31.01
C THR A 700 31.64 3.89 30.00
N SER A 701 32.79 3.32 29.64
CA SER A 701 32.81 2.10 28.86
C SER A 701 32.36 0.90 29.70
N THR A 702 31.47 0.06 29.16
CA THR A 702 31.08 -1.21 29.78
C THR A 702 32.17 -2.27 29.66
N ALA A 703 33.05 -2.15 28.64
CA ALA A 703 34.20 -3.02 28.45
C ALA A 703 35.42 -2.58 29.27
N LEU A 704 35.54 -1.28 29.53
CA LEU A 704 36.65 -0.65 30.26
C LEU A 704 36.08 0.35 31.29
N PRO A 705 35.64 -0.11 32.48
CA PRO A 705 34.86 0.71 33.42
C PRO A 705 35.55 1.98 33.94
N ASP A 706 36.87 2.03 33.90
CA ASP A 706 37.70 3.18 34.27
C ASP A 706 37.94 4.19 33.13
N LEU A 707 37.41 3.91 31.94
CA LEU A 707 37.39 4.83 30.82
C LEU A 707 36.08 5.63 30.85
N GLN A 708 36.17 6.88 31.30
CA GLN A 708 35.05 7.82 31.23
C GLN A 708 34.87 8.31 29.79
N VAL A 709 33.62 8.44 29.36
CA VAL A 709 33.26 8.97 28.05
C VAL A 709 32.24 10.08 28.23
N VAL A 710 32.56 11.27 27.70
CA VAL A 710 31.66 12.42 27.70
C VAL A 710 31.46 12.86 26.26
N THR A 711 30.21 12.85 25.78
CA THR A 711 29.87 13.33 24.44
C THR A 711 29.08 14.62 24.53
N THR A 712 29.55 15.67 23.87
CA THR A 712 28.85 16.95 23.73
C THR A 712 28.39 17.12 22.30
N TYR A 713 27.07 17.28 22.12
CA TYR A 713 26.44 17.64 20.86
C TYR A 713 26.20 19.14 20.85
N THR A 714 26.58 19.83 19.78
CA THR A 714 26.44 21.28 19.64
C THR A 714 25.87 21.61 18.26
N ILE A 715 24.83 22.45 18.24
CA ILE A 715 24.21 22.96 17.03
C ILE A 715 24.29 24.49 16.99
N ARG A 716 24.51 25.04 15.79
CA ARG A 716 24.65 26.47 15.52
C ARG A 716 23.73 26.90 14.37
N PRO A 717 23.40 28.19 14.24
CA PRO A 717 22.69 28.71 13.08
C PRO A 717 23.48 28.47 11.79
N ASN A 718 22.79 28.18 10.69
CA ASN A 718 23.35 28.02 9.34
C ASN A 718 24.39 26.89 9.18
N GLU A 719 24.49 25.96 10.13
CA GLU A 719 25.31 24.75 10.00
C GLU A 719 24.40 23.55 9.67
N PRO A 720 24.57 22.86 8.53
CA PRO A 720 23.77 21.68 8.16
C PRO A 720 24.22 20.41 8.91
N TRP A 721 24.77 20.57 10.11
CA TRP A 721 25.29 19.47 10.93
C TRP A 721 25.19 19.77 12.42
N VAL A 722 25.30 18.70 13.21
CA VAL A 722 25.52 18.77 14.65
C VAL A 722 26.97 18.39 14.94
N ALA A 723 27.73 19.29 15.56
CA ALA A 723 29.08 18.97 16.01
C ALA A 723 29.01 18.03 17.23
N ALA A 724 29.71 16.90 17.16
CA ALA A 724 29.80 15.93 18.25
C ALA A 724 31.25 15.74 18.69
N GLU A 725 31.53 16.06 19.95
CA GLU A 725 32.83 15.87 20.57
C GLU A 725 32.73 14.81 21.66
N SER A 726 33.42 13.68 21.49
CA SER A 726 33.52 12.65 22.52
C SER A 726 34.91 12.66 23.14
N VAL A 727 34.98 12.99 24.42
CA VAL A 727 36.20 12.98 25.22
C VAL A 727 36.26 11.69 26.02
N PHE A 728 37.33 10.93 25.79
CA PHE A 728 37.66 9.71 26.52
C PHE A 728 38.74 10.05 27.56
N THR A 729 38.49 9.77 28.83
CA THR A 729 39.44 10.03 29.92
C THR A 729 39.77 8.74 30.64
N ASN A 730 41.04 8.40 30.74
CA ASN A 730 41.48 7.26 31.53
C ASN A 730 41.56 7.65 33.02
N LEU A 731 40.54 7.27 33.81
CA LEU A 731 40.50 7.51 35.26
C LEU A 731 41.18 6.39 36.06
N GLY A 732 41.73 5.38 35.38
CA GLY A 732 42.43 4.27 36.00
C GLY A 732 43.86 4.62 36.42
N THR A 733 44.59 3.61 36.89
CA THR A 733 45.99 3.71 37.32
C THR A 733 46.98 3.08 36.35
N VAL A 734 46.49 2.48 35.26
CA VAL A 734 47.31 1.84 34.21
C VAL A 734 46.95 2.37 32.82
N PRO A 735 47.86 2.29 31.84
CA PRO A 735 47.53 2.60 30.46
C PRO A 735 46.38 1.74 29.93
N ARG A 736 45.50 2.34 29.11
CA ARG A 736 44.36 1.67 28.47
C ARG A 736 44.47 1.77 26.96
N SER A 737 44.53 0.63 26.28
CA SER A 737 44.41 0.52 24.84
C SER A 737 43.02 0.01 24.45
N PHE A 738 42.37 0.66 23.50
CA PHE A 738 41.02 0.33 23.06
C PHE A 738 40.77 0.75 21.62
N TRP A 739 39.74 0.16 21.02
CA TRP A 739 39.21 0.54 19.72
C TRP A 739 38.00 1.44 19.89
N THR A 740 37.97 2.53 19.15
CA THR A 740 36.86 3.48 19.16
C THR A 740 36.52 3.94 17.76
N GLY A 741 35.36 4.56 17.66
CA GLY A 741 34.76 5.08 16.46
C GLY A 741 33.26 5.19 16.66
N ASP A 742 32.56 5.34 15.55
CA ASP A 742 31.11 5.44 15.53
C ASP A 742 30.56 4.42 14.53
N ALA A 743 29.33 3.97 14.75
CA ALA A 743 28.63 3.06 13.85
C ALA A 743 27.29 3.66 13.42
N LEU A 744 27.01 3.60 12.13
CA LEU A 744 25.72 3.88 11.54
C LEU A 744 25.14 2.57 11.00
N ASP A 745 23.87 2.33 11.26
CA ASP A 745 23.10 1.18 10.76
C ASP A 745 21.75 1.68 10.26
N HIS A 746 21.24 1.04 9.23
CA HIS A 746 19.92 1.36 8.70
C HIS A 746 19.35 0.15 7.98
N ASP A 747 18.17 -0.32 8.35
CA ASP A 747 17.49 -1.47 7.75
C ASP A 747 16.40 -1.09 6.72
N GLY A 748 16.28 0.19 6.39
CA GLY A 748 15.27 0.71 5.47
C GLY A 748 15.50 0.28 4.02
N ALA A 749 14.41 0.20 3.27
CA ALA A 749 14.48 -0.11 1.84
C ALA A 749 15.29 0.95 1.07
N GLY A 750 16.10 0.51 0.11
CA GLY A 750 16.91 1.38 -0.76
C GLY A 750 18.18 1.97 -0.14
N GLN A 751 18.36 1.88 1.18
CA GLN A 751 19.48 2.52 1.89
C GLN A 751 20.80 1.80 1.66
N ARG A 752 21.88 2.56 1.57
CA ARG A 752 23.25 2.05 1.34
C ARG A 752 24.28 2.82 2.13
N SER A 753 25.28 2.11 2.63
CA SER A 753 26.49 2.70 3.21
C SER A 753 27.40 3.28 2.13
N GLY A 754 28.18 4.28 2.51
CA GLY A 754 29.19 4.92 1.67
C GLY A 754 30.48 5.18 2.43
N VAL A 755 31.59 5.04 1.72
CA VAL A 755 32.92 5.39 2.23
C VAL A 755 33.67 6.22 1.19
N ALA A 756 34.33 7.28 1.63
CA ALA A 756 35.09 8.16 0.75
C ALA A 756 36.07 7.42 -0.15
N GLY A 757 35.91 7.55 -1.47
CA GLY A 757 36.75 6.89 -2.49
C GLY A 757 36.33 5.47 -2.86
N HIS A 758 35.30 4.92 -2.22
CA HIS A 758 34.72 3.61 -2.54
C HIS A 758 33.27 3.69 -3.04
N GLY A 759 32.65 4.88 -2.97
CA GLY A 759 31.26 5.10 -3.39
C GLY A 759 30.28 4.31 -2.53
N THR A 760 29.18 3.89 -3.16
CA THR A 760 28.12 3.08 -2.55
C THR A 760 28.58 1.64 -2.30
N ILE A 761 28.49 1.18 -1.06
CA ILE A 761 28.82 -0.19 -0.67
C ILE A 761 27.63 -1.10 -1.01
N THR A 762 27.79 -1.95 -2.02
CA THR A 762 26.73 -2.87 -2.49
C THR A 762 26.90 -4.30 -1.97
N SER A 763 28.09 -4.66 -1.48
CA SER A 763 28.37 -5.99 -0.94
C SER A 763 27.72 -6.20 0.43
N GLY A 764 26.94 -7.27 0.58
CA GLY A 764 26.46 -7.76 1.89
C GLY A 764 27.55 -8.41 2.75
N THR A 765 28.74 -8.66 2.20
CA THR A 765 29.88 -9.19 2.98
C THR A 765 30.69 -8.03 3.57
N PRO A 766 30.91 -8.00 4.90
CA PRO A 766 31.68 -6.94 5.54
C PRO A 766 33.16 -6.91 5.15
N ALA A 767 33.70 -5.72 4.86
CA ALA A 767 35.10 -5.53 4.48
C ALA A 767 35.68 -4.20 5.01
N ASP A 768 37.02 -4.08 4.96
CA ASP A 768 37.77 -2.88 5.30
C ASP A 768 37.86 -1.94 4.08
N TYR A 769 37.50 -0.68 4.27
CA TYR A 769 37.51 0.39 3.29
C TYR A 769 38.32 1.59 3.85
N PRO A 770 39.61 1.71 3.49
CA PRO A 770 40.40 2.89 3.87
C PRO A 770 39.85 4.13 3.16
N PRO A 771 39.41 5.16 3.89
CA PRO A 771 38.74 6.31 3.30
C PRO A 771 39.76 7.30 2.69
N THR A 772 39.42 7.87 1.53
CA THR A 772 40.26 8.89 0.85
C THR A 772 40.00 10.32 1.32
N ALA A 773 38.88 10.55 2.01
CA ALA A 773 38.49 11.78 2.67
C ALA A 773 37.85 11.43 4.03
N PRO A 774 37.78 12.34 5.00
CA PRO A 774 37.50 11.97 6.39
C PRO A 774 36.01 11.75 6.66
N TRP A 775 35.31 10.92 5.88
CA TRP A 775 33.89 10.65 6.08
C TRP A 775 33.48 9.20 5.81
N ILE A 776 32.44 8.78 6.53
CA ILE A 776 31.58 7.64 6.21
C ILE A 776 30.15 8.15 6.14
N GLY A 777 29.28 7.49 5.38
CA GLY A 777 27.91 7.96 5.21
C GLY A 777 26.91 6.86 4.90
N MET A 778 25.66 7.27 4.84
CA MET A 778 24.54 6.44 4.39
C MET A 778 23.61 7.26 3.49
N THR A 779 23.04 6.61 2.49
CA THR A 779 21.97 7.18 1.67
C THR A 779 20.62 7.00 2.36
N GLY A 780 19.78 8.02 2.22
CA GLY A 780 18.33 8.11 2.45
C GLY A 780 17.52 7.71 1.21
N SER A 781 16.25 7.39 1.39
CA SER A 781 15.30 7.04 0.32
C SER A 781 14.78 8.31 -0.37
N ASP A 782 14.67 9.42 0.35
CA ASP A 782 14.13 10.69 -0.13
C ASP A 782 15.22 11.70 -0.57
N ARG A 783 16.30 11.23 -1.23
CA ARG A 783 17.46 12.07 -1.61
C ARG A 783 18.09 12.78 -0.42
N GLN A 784 18.16 12.07 0.70
CA GLN A 784 18.86 12.50 1.89
C GLN A 784 20.18 11.73 1.99
N THR A 785 21.20 12.35 2.54
CA THR A 785 22.48 11.69 2.81
C THR A 785 22.90 12.01 4.23
N TYR A 786 23.15 10.94 4.98
CA TYR A 786 23.66 10.98 6.34
C TYR A 786 25.18 10.82 6.31
N GLY A 787 25.88 11.54 7.18
CA GLY A 787 27.34 11.49 7.21
C GLY A 787 27.91 11.71 8.60
N LEU A 788 29.02 11.01 8.87
CA LEU A 788 29.93 11.35 9.97
C LEU A 788 31.25 11.85 9.36
N LEU A 789 31.51 13.15 9.52
CA LEU A 789 32.70 13.83 8.99
C LEU A 789 33.70 14.06 10.12
N TYR A 790 34.85 13.42 10.03
CA TYR A 790 35.95 13.44 10.99
C TYR A 790 36.98 14.54 10.67
N GLU A 791 37.91 14.78 11.60
CA GLU A 791 39.02 15.74 11.40
C GLU A 791 40.10 15.23 10.44
N ASP A 792 40.25 13.91 10.31
CA ASP A 792 41.28 13.28 9.48
C ASP A 792 40.87 11.88 8.98
N THR A 793 41.68 11.32 8.10
CA THR A 793 41.51 9.95 7.56
C THR A 793 42.22 8.89 8.40
N SER A 794 42.57 9.18 9.65
CA SER A 794 43.31 8.27 10.54
C SER A 794 42.40 7.18 11.13
N PHE A 795 41.67 6.47 10.26
CA PHE A 795 40.78 5.36 10.60
C PHE A 795 40.58 4.40 9.42
N VAL A 796 40.04 3.23 9.71
CA VAL A 796 39.53 2.30 8.69
C VAL A 796 38.00 2.26 8.81
N ALA A 797 37.27 2.38 7.70
CA ALA A 797 35.84 2.12 7.69
C ALA A 797 35.62 0.62 7.49
N TYR A 798 34.88 -0.03 8.38
CA TYR A 798 34.44 -1.41 8.22
C TYR A 798 32.95 -1.38 7.88
N ALA A 799 32.55 -1.93 6.73
CA ALA A 799 31.20 -1.74 6.21
C ALA A 799 30.67 -2.97 5.47
N ALA A 800 29.35 -3.09 5.44
CA ALA A 800 28.61 -3.97 4.54
C ALA A 800 27.33 -3.25 4.14
N TYR A 801 26.88 -3.41 2.90
CA TYR A 801 25.57 -3.01 2.35
C TYR A 801 24.86 -1.83 3.04
N ASN A 802 24.26 -2.06 4.21
CA ASN A 802 23.42 -1.14 4.94
C ASN A 802 23.94 -0.72 6.34
N TRP A 803 25.20 -0.97 6.68
CA TRP A 803 25.86 -0.41 7.87
C TRP A 803 27.33 -0.07 7.64
N VAL A 804 27.87 0.86 8.42
CA VAL A 804 29.28 1.26 8.37
C VAL A 804 29.78 1.70 9.74
N MET A 805 31.01 1.33 10.10
CA MET A 805 31.66 1.79 11.32
C MET A 805 33.06 2.33 11.04
N SER A 806 33.43 3.43 11.68
CA SER A 806 34.82 3.90 11.71
C SER A 806 35.59 3.18 12.81
N GLN A 807 36.85 2.82 12.56
CA GLN A 807 37.69 2.09 13.52
C GLN A 807 39.04 2.77 13.70
N ARG A 808 39.35 3.13 14.95
CA ARG A 808 40.63 3.71 15.38
C ARG A 808 41.12 3.01 16.64
N GLN A 809 42.43 2.79 16.74
CA GLN A 809 43.05 2.30 17.96
C GLN A 809 43.66 3.47 18.74
N VAL A 810 43.35 3.54 20.03
CA VAL A 810 43.82 4.60 20.94
C VAL A 810 44.47 3.96 22.16
N THR A 811 45.53 4.58 22.68
CA THR A 811 46.14 4.21 23.96
C THR A 811 46.30 5.46 24.81
N LEU A 812 45.82 5.40 26.07
CA LEU A 812 45.87 6.51 27.02
C LEU A 812 46.59 6.10 28.30
N ALA A 813 47.60 6.88 28.71
CA ALA A 813 48.15 6.78 30.05
C ALA A 813 47.13 7.26 31.11
N PRO A 814 47.34 6.93 32.40
CA PRO A 814 46.49 7.44 33.49
C PRO A 814 46.35 8.97 33.45
N GLY A 815 45.12 9.47 33.47
CA GLY A 815 44.79 10.90 33.42
C GLY A 815 44.85 11.53 32.02
N GLU A 816 45.31 10.81 30.99
CA GLU A 816 45.28 11.32 29.61
C GLU A 816 43.88 11.29 29.02
N THR A 817 43.69 12.15 28.02
CA THR A 817 42.44 12.26 27.28
C THR A 817 42.67 12.07 25.78
N PHE A 818 41.69 11.48 25.11
CA PHE A 818 41.57 11.49 23.66
C PHE A 818 40.24 12.13 23.28
N THR A 819 40.24 12.94 22.23
CA THR A 819 39.02 13.59 21.74
C THR A 819 38.72 13.11 20.33
N LEU A 820 37.53 12.55 20.13
CA LEU A 820 36.98 12.24 18.82
C LEU A 820 35.99 13.34 18.41
N ARG A 821 36.37 14.17 17.44
CA ARG A 821 35.49 15.19 16.86
C ARG A 821 34.93 14.72 15.53
N ARG A 822 33.64 14.95 15.35
CA ARG A 822 32.95 14.76 14.09
C ARG A 822 31.78 15.72 13.93
N ARG A 823 31.37 15.92 12.68
CA ARG A 823 30.09 16.55 12.33
C ARG A 823 29.12 15.44 11.94
N ILE A 824 27.96 15.43 12.58
CA ILE A 824 26.83 14.56 12.24
C ILE A 824 25.97 15.32 11.24
N VAL A 825 25.90 14.82 10.01
CA VAL A 825 25.30 15.50 8.86
C VAL A 825 24.05 14.77 8.42
N ALA A 826 23.00 15.52 8.11
CA ALA A 826 21.93 15.10 7.20
C ALA A 826 21.68 16.23 6.21
N VAL A 827 21.74 15.92 4.91
CA VAL A 827 21.62 16.91 3.84
C VAL A 827 20.91 16.33 2.62
N ASP A 828 20.38 17.20 1.77
CA ASP A 828 19.92 16.83 0.43
C ASP A 828 21.11 16.39 -0.43
N SER A 829 21.03 15.23 -1.07
CA SER A 829 22.08 14.70 -1.93
C SER A 829 22.20 15.42 -3.29
N GLY A 830 21.18 16.20 -3.68
CA GLY A 830 21.11 16.83 -5.01
C GLY A 830 20.74 15.85 -6.13
N ASP A 831 20.82 16.30 -7.38
CA ASP A 831 20.45 15.52 -8.59
C ASP A 831 21.61 14.67 -9.14
N GLY A 832 22.73 14.59 -8.40
CA GLY A 832 23.92 13.87 -8.84
C GLY A 832 23.73 12.35 -8.76
N ALA A 833 24.42 11.62 -9.66
CA ALA A 833 24.42 10.15 -9.64
C ALA A 833 25.14 9.54 -8.42
N ASP A 834 26.05 10.30 -7.80
CA ASP A 834 26.71 9.92 -6.54
C ASP A 834 26.05 10.68 -5.38
N PRO A 835 25.23 10.01 -4.55
CA PRO A 835 24.53 10.65 -3.44
C PRO A 835 25.50 11.11 -2.34
N PHE A 836 26.71 10.55 -2.26
CA PHE A 836 27.71 10.92 -1.25
C PHE A 836 28.59 12.09 -1.65
N ALA A 837 28.51 12.56 -2.89
CA ALA A 837 29.33 13.68 -3.37
C ALA A 837 29.14 14.95 -2.51
N VAL A 838 27.95 15.13 -1.95
CA VAL A 838 27.63 16.24 -1.04
C VAL A 838 28.47 16.21 0.24
N LEU A 839 28.81 15.03 0.77
CA LEU A 839 29.61 14.90 2.00
C LEU A 839 31.05 15.38 1.79
N GLY A 840 31.58 15.30 0.57
CA GLY A 840 32.92 15.81 0.24
C GLY A 840 32.99 17.34 0.12
N GLN A 841 31.84 18.03 0.08
CA GLN A 841 31.76 19.48 -0.05
C GLN A 841 31.63 20.21 1.31
N LEU A 842 31.29 19.46 2.37
CA LEU A 842 31.09 19.93 3.74
C LEU A 842 32.36 19.77 4.57
#